data_AF-A0A353PCN2-F1
#
_entry.id   AF-A0A353PCN2-F1
#
_cell.length_a   1.000
_cell.length_b   1.000
_cell.length_c   1.000
_cell.angle_alpha   90.00
_cell.angle_beta   90.00
_cell.angle_gamma   90.00
#
_symmetry.space_group_name_H-M   'P 1'
#
loop_
_entity.id
_entity.type
_entity.pdbx_description
1 polymer ?
#
loop_
_entity_poly.entity_id
_entity_poly.type
_entity_poly.pdbx_seq_one_letter_code
_entity_poly.pdbx_strand_id
1 'polypeptide(L)'
;MRRNAPLPPASALAFLAVPIGFNLLLLLGTRPLLASWGSIVLGSTAAEPLQAAVARSVLLGGLNLAAFWGMGWLLDGRATRDVRLLVGVALCGLWAAWTPVVADWGSGETLAGWHPAVGLAGVIGLAAVAQGGLWAQTFLSTGLLMQGLRGQRPQWTTLWPQAREGAAKGAMYGALFMLILGLAGLAYRNPLLRQWLAAAPVLAGVILGPLLFGLARTLIESFDGSAPFLWRLRNNLRMPRNYGRGVVLGLGLVWIVEYDLVSASGGQRFAAGFLVGAVVGAGVDWMAHLIARLRGQRRCLDTGRAYLFAGLMGGGVGGMLAWYFDAAQLQTVGDKLLRYALIHGPVVGQPVYDYVTYPLFSRWGAIDLGAVSGGLKQFYCDSLAGVINWSIAAPLFSINLIVLTAIFNRSLEPLRHLFTRDGLAGVVTQAVRVQRWGLWMAPIIQTFLKMAPTPAWYNQDGALRTGLATVQSLRLDEAAYREWSLQTFLGLMAYGWLRILIWFDHMGLRVATLVNLSFIVVDRLETRLSRWLGHAAPTPVIPEGIRRFGTWAPLLLPFYIPRGGEWDFVWQESERLVALSDAALLPAAGLLRGVYGGAAIAALAGLVWIFWRLHQTREIHARRLVEMNSGRFHLEMDADGNSRSAVHMAQGAMLDFSRRAADCALPHGQTFYLQDLEPDAACSSPPVDLLRAG
;
A
#
# COMPACT_ATOMS: atom_id res chain seq x y z
N MET A 1 0.74 38.55 0.45
CA MET A 1 -0.67 38.99 0.24
C MET A 1 -1.12 39.74 1.49
N ARG A 2 -1.65 40.96 1.35
CA ARG A 2 -2.16 41.77 2.48
C ARG A 2 -3.41 41.08 3.06
N ARG A 3 -3.47 40.93 4.39
CA ARG A 3 -4.40 40.05 5.13
C ARG A 3 -5.91 40.35 4.96
N ASN A 4 -6.32 41.47 4.35
CA ASN A 4 -7.73 41.92 4.31
C ASN A 4 -8.23 42.35 2.91
N ALA A 5 -7.64 41.87 1.80
CA ALA A 5 -8.22 42.14 0.47
C ALA A 5 -9.40 41.18 0.19
N PRO A 6 -10.53 41.65 -0.39
CA PRO A 6 -11.60 40.76 -0.82
C PRO A 6 -11.05 39.70 -1.78
N LEU A 7 -11.52 38.46 -1.63
CA LEU A 7 -11.14 37.38 -2.55
C LEU A 7 -11.40 37.85 -3.98
N PRO A 8 -10.43 37.68 -4.91
CA PRO A 8 -10.67 37.99 -6.31
C PRO A 8 -11.99 37.33 -6.77
N PRO A 9 -12.80 37.98 -7.61
CA PRO A 9 -14.08 37.42 -8.06
C PRO A 9 -13.93 36.02 -8.68
N ALA A 10 -12.78 35.72 -9.31
CA ALA A 10 -12.44 34.39 -9.80
C ALA A 10 -12.30 33.34 -8.67
N SER A 11 -11.75 33.72 -7.52
CA SER A 11 -11.66 32.86 -6.33
C SER A 11 -13.04 32.64 -5.70
N ALA A 12 -13.88 33.68 -5.64
CA ALA A 12 -15.26 33.56 -5.16
C ALA A 12 -16.13 32.66 -6.07
N LEU A 13 -15.98 32.79 -7.40
CA LEU A 13 -16.60 31.90 -8.39
C LEU A 13 -16.09 30.46 -8.26
N ALA A 14 -14.80 30.26 -8.01
CA ALA A 14 -14.25 28.92 -7.77
C ALA A 14 -14.89 28.27 -6.52
N PHE A 15 -15.06 29.02 -5.43
CA PHE A 15 -15.76 28.54 -4.24
C PHE A 15 -17.23 28.17 -4.51
N LEU A 16 -17.96 28.95 -5.32
CA LEU A 16 -19.34 28.65 -5.74
C LEU A 16 -19.43 27.46 -6.71
N ALA A 17 -18.38 27.23 -7.52
CA ALA A 17 -18.32 26.13 -8.47
C ALA A 17 -17.95 24.79 -7.82
N VAL A 18 -17.34 24.79 -6.62
CA VAL A 18 -16.92 23.55 -5.92
C VAL A 18 -18.10 22.62 -5.62
N PRO A 19 -19.24 23.07 -5.05
CA PRO A 19 -20.40 22.21 -4.84
C PRO A 19 -20.99 21.64 -6.13
N ILE A 20 -21.01 22.43 -7.21
CA ILE A 20 -21.49 22.01 -8.53
C ILE A 20 -20.55 20.95 -9.12
N GLY A 21 -19.24 21.20 -9.10
CA GLY A 21 -18.23 20.25 -9.55
C GLY A 21 -18.26 18.94 -8.76
N PHE A 22 -18.47 19.02 -7.44
CA PHE A 22 -18.66 17.85 -6.59
C PHE A 22 -19.92 17.05 -6.99
N ASN A 23 -21.05 17.71 -7.21
CA ASN A 23 -22.28 17.04 -7.68
C ASN A 23 -22.11 16.41 -9.06
N LEU A 24 -21.41 17.06 -9.99
CA LEU A 24 -21.09 16.50 -11.30
C LEU A 24 -20.18 15.26 -11.22
N LEU A 25 -19.27 15.20 -10.23
CA LEU A 25 -18.48 13.99 -9.98
C LEU A 25 -19.34 12.83 -9.48
N LEU A 26 -20.39 13.10 -8.70
CA LEU A 26 -21.35 12.06 -8.29
C LEU A 26 -22.12 11.49 -9.49
N LEU A 27 -22.38 12.29 -10.53
CA LEU A 27 -23.02 11.81 -11.76
C LEU A 27 -22.16 10.80 -12.54
N LEU A 28 -20.83 10.78 -12.35
CA LEU A 28 -19.98 9.78 -13.01
C LEU A 28 -20.32 8.34 -12.60
N GLY A 29 -20.93 8.18 -11.41
CA GLY A 29 -21.42 6.90 -10.88
C GLY A 29 -22.88 6.60 -11.22
N THR A 30 -23.67 7.53 -11.76
CA THR A 30 -25.10 7.31 -12.04
C THR A 30 -25.32 6.76 -13.46
N ARG A 31 -25.15 5.45 -13.61
CA ARG A 31 -25.25 4.76 -14.91
C ARG A 31 -26.51 5.07 -15.72
N PRO A 32 -27.74 5.00 -15.17
CA PRO A 32 -28.95 5.22 -15.97
C PRO A 32 -29.02 6.66 -16.50
N LEU A 33 -28.53 7.63 -15.73
CA LEU A 33 -28.51 9.03 -16.14
C LEU A 33 -27.45 9.27 -17.23
N LEU A 34 -26.26 8.69 -17.10
CA LEU A 34 -25.24 8.79 -18.13
C LEU A 34 -25.69 8.10 -19.42
N ALA A 35 -26.35 6.95 -19.32
CA ALA A 35 -26.90 6.26 -20.49
C ALA A 35 -27.98 7.11 -21.18
N SER A 36 -28.89 7.74 -20.43
CA SER A 36 -29.90 8.62 -21.03
C SER A 36 -29.28 9.80 -21.76
N TRP A 37 -28.23 10.43 -21.22
CA TRP A 37 -27.51 11.50 -21.89
C TRP A 37 -26.75 11.01 -23.12
N GLY A 38 -26.14 9.82 -23.04
CA GLY A 38 -25.45 9.19 -24.17
C GLY A 38 -26.39 8.78 -25.30
N SER A 39 -27.63 8.42 -24.98
CA SER A 39 -28.66 8.05 -25.96
C SER A 39 -29.06 9.21 -26.86
N ILE A 40 -28.85 10.46 -26.41
CA ILE A 40 -29.04 11.66 -27.24
C ILE A 40 -28.06 11.67 -28.41
N VAL A 41 -26.84 11.16 -28.20
CA VAL A 41 -25.76 11.14 -29.20
C VAL A 41 -25.78 9.87 -30.05
N LEU A 42 -25.95 8.71 -29.41
CA LEU A 42 -25.87 7.41 -30.08
C LEU A 42 -27.23 6.84 -30.52
N GLY A 43 -28.34 7.45 -30.11
CA GLY A 43 -29.68 6.88 -30.23
C GLY A 43 -29.99 5.85 -29.15
N SER A 44 -31.29 5.58 -28.94
CA SER A 44 -31.80 4.67 -27.90
C SER A 44 -31.53 3.18 -28.16
N THR A 45 -31.16 2.81 -29.39
CA THR A 45 -30.90 1.42 -29.80
C THR A 45 -29.47 0.96 -29.48
N ALA A 46 -28.56 1.87 -29.16
CA ALA A 46 -27.20 1.53 -28.75
C ALA A 46 -27.18 0.87 -27.36
N ALA A 47 -26.17 0.03 -27.11
CA ALA A 47 -26.02 -0.63 -25.81
C ALA A 47 -25.81 0.40 -24.68
N GLU A 48 -26.50 0.23 -23.55
CA GLU A 48 -26.45 1.12 -22.39
C GLU A 48 -25.01 1.43 -21.92
N PRO A 49 -24.08 0.45 -21.82
CA PRO A 49 -22.70 0.73 -21.40
C PRO A 49 -21.96 1.67 -22.35
N LEU A 50 -22.27 1.60 -23.65
CA LEU A 50 -21.68 2.44 -24.68
C LEU A 50 -22.21 3.87 -24.60
N GLN A 51 -23.53 4.03 -24.42
CA GLN A 51 -24.16 5.32 -24.17
C GLN A 51 -23.57 5.99 -22.93
N ALA A 52 -23.48 5.25 -21.81
CA ALA A 52 -22.89 5.75 -20.58
C ALA A 52 -21.43 6.15 -20.76
N ALA A 53 -20.64 5.41 -21.54
CA ALA A 53 -19.24 5.75 -21.82
C ALA A 53 -19.08 7.04 -22.64
N VAL A 54 -19.95 7.29 -23.62
CA VAL A 54 -19.94 8.54 -24.40
C VAL A 54 -20.26 9.74 -23.50
N ALA A 55 -21.34 9.66 -22.71
CA ALA A 55 -21.68 10.73 -21.77
C ALA A 55 -20.58 10.95 -20.73
N ARG A 56 -20.00 9.86 -20.19
CA ARG A 56 -18.87 9.92 -19.25
C ARG A 56 -17.63 10.57 -19.87
N SER A 57 -17.38 10.34 -21.17
CA SER A 57 -16.24 10.94 -21.88
C SER A 57 -16.36 12.47 -21.95
N VAL A 58 -17.56 12.95 -22.29
CA VAL A 58 -17.86 14.39 -22.32
C VAL A 58 -17.75 14.99 -20.91
N LEU A 59 -18.37 14.35 -19.92
CA LEU A 59 -18.38 14.85 -18.54
C LEU A 59 -16.98 14.85 -17.92
N LEU A 60 -16.25 13.74 -18.00
CA LEU A 60 -14.90 13.63 -17.42
C LEU A 60 -13.89 14.51 -18.16
N GLY A 61 -13.95 14.57 -19.49
CA GLY A 61 -13.14 15.48 -20.29
C GLY A 61 -13.41 16.95 -19.94
N GLY A 62 -14.69 17.32 -19.82
CA GLY A 62 -15.11 18.66 -19.43
C GLY A 62 -14.67 19.04 -18.01
N LEU A 63 -14.84 18.15 -17.03
CA LEU A 63 -14.40 18.35 -15.65
C LEU A 63 -12.88 18.49 -15.56
N ASN A 64 -12.14 17.67 -16.30
CA ASN A 64 -10.69 17.79 -16.39
C ASN A 64 -10.29 19.16 -16.95
N LEU A 65 -10.82 19.57 -18.11
CA LEU A 65 -10.51 20.87 -18.70
C LEU A 65 -10.88 22.03 -17.76
N ALA A 66 -12.03 21.95 -17.10
CA ALA A 66 -12.47 22.94 -16.12
C ALA A 66 -11.51 23.02 -14.92
N ALA A 67 -11.03 21.89 -14.38
CA ALA A 67 -10.05 21.87 -13.31
C ALA A 67 -8.72 22.50 -13.75
N PHE A 68 -8.27 22.22 -14.97
CA PHE A 68 -7.04 22.78 -15.53
C PHE A 68 -7.11 24.29 -15.80
N TRP A 69 -8.24 24.77 -16.33
CA TRP A 69 -8.48 26.20 -16.50
C TRP A 69 -8.64 26.89 -15.15
N GLY A 70 -9.41 26.31 -14.24
CA GLY A 70 -9.61 26.81 -12.89
C GLY A 70 -8.28 26.95 -12.13
N MET A 71 -7.37 25.98 -12.26
CA MET A 71 -6.04 26.06 -11.66
C MET A 71 -5.21 27.24 -12.21
N GLY A 72 -5.24 27.48 -13.52
CA GLY A 72 -4.57 28.65 -14.13
C GLY A 72 -5.13 29.96 -13.59
N TRP A 73 -6.45 30.09 -13.56
CA TRP A 73 -7.14 31.25 -12.99
C TRP A 73 -6.82 31.49 -11.51
N LEU A 74 -6.78 30.42 -10.70
CA LEU A 74 -6.47 30.51 -9.27
C LEU A 74 -5.03 30.96 -8.99
N LEU A 75 -4.08 30.61 -9.86
CA LEU A 75 -2.66 30.92 -9.66
C LEU A 75 -2.27 32.31 -10.16
N ASP A 76 -2.63 32.66 -11.40
CA ASP A 76 -2.17 33.89 -12.05
C ASP A 76 -3.28 34.66 -12.79
N GLY A 77 -4.54 34.26 -12.59
CA GLY A 77 -5.70 34.93 -13.21
C GLY A 77 -5.84 34.67 -14.72
N ARG A 78 -5.13 33.67 -15.29
CA ARG A 78 -5.18 33.38 -16.73
C ARG A 78 -5.50 31.92 -17.01
N ALA A 79 -6.40 31.69 -17.97
CA ALA A 79 -6.67 30.34 -18.48
C ALA A 79 -5.41 29.70 -19.11
N THR A 80 -5.23 28.39 -18.89
CA THR A 80 -4.19 27.58 -19.55
C THR A 80 -4.49 27.41 -21.02
N ARG A 81 -3.55 27.83 -21.90
CA ARG A 81 -3.71 27.86 -23.36
C ARG A 81 -2.85 26.83 -24.11
N ASP A 82 -2.04 26.04 -23.41
CA ASP A 82 -1.20 25.01 -24.04
C ASP A 82 -2.09 23.92 -24.65
N VAL A 83 -2.25 23.94 -25.97
CA VAL A 83 -3.11 23.01 -26.72
C VAL A 83 -2.65 21.57 -26.52
N ARG A 84 -1.33 21.31 -26.43
CA ARG A 84 -0.82 19.94 -26.23
C ARG A 84 -1.30 19.39 -24.90
N LEU A 85 -1.21 20.21 -23.86
CA LEU A 85 -1.71 19.87 -22.53
C LEU A 85 -3.23 19.66 -22.53
N LEU A 86 -3.99 20.59 -23.11
CA LEU A 86 -5.47 20.47 -23.15
C LEU A 86 -5.92 19.21 -23.89
N VAL A 87 -5.29 18.91 -25.04
CA VAL A 87 -5.56 17.67 -25.78
C VAL A 87 -5.16 16.44 -24.98
N GLY A 88 -3.98 16.43 -24.36
CA GLY A 88 -3.54 15.29 -23.52
C GLY A 88 -4.46 15.04 -22.34
N VAL A 89 -4.96 16.10 -21.72
CA VAL A 89 -5.93 16.05 -20.61
C VAL A 89 -7.28 15.51 -21.06
N ALA A 90 -7.78 15.96 -22.21
CA ALA A 90 -9.01 15.45 -22.80
C ALA A 90 -8.87 13.96 -23.20
N LEU A 91 -7.73 13.57 -23.79
CA LEU A 91 -7.45 12.18 -24.14
C LEU A 91 -7.34 11.26 -22.92
N CYS A 92 -6.76 11.72 -21.81
CA CYS A 92 -6.75 10.96 -20.56
C CYS A 92 -8.17 10.75 -20.01
N GLY A 93 -9.00 11.80 -20.02
CA GLY A 93 -10.40 11.72 -19.61
C GLY A 93 -11.21 10.78 -20.50
N LEU A 94 -11.03 10.87 -21.82
CA LEU A 94 -11.62 9.95 -22.79
C LEU A 94 -11.22 8.51 -22.50
N TRP A 95 -9.91 8.22 -22.41
CA TRP A 95 -9.44 6.87 -22.16
C TRP A 95 -10.01 6.31 -20.86
N ALA A 96 -9.93 7.07 -19.75
CA ALA A 96 -10.49 6.67 -18.46
C ALA A 96 -12.00 6.41 -18.51
N ALA A 97 -12.77 7.23 -19.23
CA ALA A 97 -14.22 7.04 -19.35
C ALA A 97 -14.62 5.72 -20.01
N TRP A 98 -13.76 5.19 -20.89
CA TRP A 98 -13.95 3.92 -21.59
C TRP A 98 -13.36 2.71 -20.87
N THR A 99 -12.50 2.90 -19.87
CA THR A 99 -11.92 1.77 -19.12
C THR A 99 -12.94 0.81 -18.48
N PRO A 100 -14.12 1.23 -18.00
CA PRO A 100 -15.14 0.30 -17.54
C PRO A 100 -15.65 -0.63 -18.66
N VAL A 101 -15.81 -0.10 -19.88
CA VAL A 101 -16.27 -0.87 -21.05
C VAL A 101 -15.19 -1.85 -21.51
N VAL A 102 -13.93 -1.41 -21.51
CA VAL A 102 -12.78 -2.29 -21.81
C VAL A 102 -12.71 -3.45 -20.81
N ALA A 103 -12.97 -3.18 -19.53
CA ALA A 103 -13.02 -4.22 -18.49
C ALA A 103 -14.22 -5.18 -18.67
N ASP A 104 -15.37 -4.67 -19.15
CA ASP A 104 -16.54 -5.48 -19.51
C ASP A 104 -16.24 -6.41 -20.70
N TRP A 105 -15.55 -5.92 -21.74
CA TRP A 105 -15.12 -6.75 -22.87
C TRP A 105 -14.20 -7.89 -22.44
N GLY A 106 -13.24 -7.62 -21.56
CA GLY A 106 -12.37 -8.68 -21.04
C GLY A 106 -13.03 -9.58 -20.00
N SER A 107 -14.29 -9.31 -19.64
CA SER A 107 -15.14 -10.18 -18.83
C SER A 107 -16.34 -10.73 -19.60
N GLY A 108 -16.35 -10.54 -20.91
CA GLY A 108 -17.49 -10.84 -21.78
C GLY A 108 -17.51 -12.29 -22.25
N GLU A 109 -18.71 -12.74 -22.63
CA GLU A 109 -18.95 -14.08 -23.17
C GLU A 109 -18.12 -14.35 -24.44
N THR A 110 -17.99 -13.35 -25.32
CA THR A 110 -17.23 -13.48 -26.57
C THR A 110 -15.79 -13.92 -26.34
N LEU A 111 -15.11 -13.32 -25.37
CA LEU A 111 -13.73 -13.65 -25.05
C LEU A 111 -13.62 -15.00 -24.31
N ALA A 112 -14.64 -15.35 -23.52
CA ALA A 112 -14.72 -16.64 -22.85
C ALA A 112 -14.93 -17.80 -23.84
N GLY A 113 -15.56 -17.56 -24.99
CA GLY A 113 -15.76 -18.54 -26.05
C GLY A 113 -14.50 -18.84 -26.87
N TRP A 114 -13.42 -18.07 -26.71
CA TRP A 114 -12.17 -18.30 -27.43
C TRP A 114 -11.35 -19.45 -26.81
N HIS A 115 -10.39 -19.98 -27.57
CA HIS A 115 -9.43 -20.94 -27.03
C HIS A 115 -8.75 -20.38 -25.77
N PRO A 116 -8.59 -21.14 -24.67
CA PRO A 116 -8.18 -20.60 -23.37
C PRO A 116 -6.91 -19.74 -23.39
N ALA A 117 -5.92 -20.12 -24.20
CA ALA A 117 -4.68 -19.34 -24.35
C ALA A 117 -4.91 -17.97 -25.03
N VAL A 118 -5.79 -17.92 -26.05
CA VAL A 118 -6.12 -16.68 -26.77
C VAL A 118 -7.04 -15.81 -25.92
N GLY A 119 -8.01 -16.42 -25.22
CA GLY A 119 -8.84 -15.75 -24.23
C GLY A 119 -7.99 -15.09 -23.15
N LEU A 120 -7.04 -15.81 -22.57
CA LEU A 120 -6.11 -15.28 -21.56
C LEU A 120 -5.26 -14.13 -22.12
N ALA A 121 -4.69 -14.27 -23.32
CA ALA A 121 -3.92 -13.19 -23.95
C ALA A 121 -4.78 -11.93 -24.16
N GLY A 122 -6.04 -12.10 -24.58
CA GLY A 122 -7.01 -11.01 -24.71
C GLY A 122 -7.32 -10.35 -23.36
N VAL A 123 -7.55 -11.14 -22.31
CA VAL A 123 -7.78 -10.62 -20.94
C VAL A 123 -6.57 -9.80 -20.45
N ILE A 124 -5.35 -10.30 -20.65
CA ILE A 124 -4.12 -9.60 -20.26
C ILE A 124 -4.01 -8.25 -21.00
N GLY A 125 -4.26 -8.24 -22.31
CA GLY A 125 -4.21 -7.01 -23.12
C GLY A 125 -5.27 -5.99 -22.69
N LEU A 126 -6.51 -6.43 -22.51
CA LEU A 126 -7.61 -5.57 -22.06
C LEU A 126 -7.40 -5.07 -20.62
N ALA A 127 -6.82 -5.89 -19.75
CA ALA A 127 -6.41 -5.48 -18.40
C ALA A 127 -5.37 -4.37 -18.43
N ALA A 128 -4.37 -4.49 -19.31
CA ALA A 128 -3.34 -3.47 -19.49
C ALA A 128 -3.95 -2.14 -19.94
N VAL A 129 -4.90 -2.18 -20.88
CA VAL A 129 -5.57 -0.98 -21.39
C VAL A 129 -6.50 -0.36 -20.34
N ALA A 130 -7.30 -1.17 -19.65
CA ALA A 130 -8.24 -0.70 -18.63
C ALA A 130 -7.53 -0.07 -17.43
N GLN A 131 -6.52 -0.76 -16.87
CA GLN A 131 -5.73 -0.21 -15.77
C GLN A 131 -4.85 0.95 -16.22
N GLY A 132 -4.32 0.92 -17.44
CA GLY A 132 -3.55 2.03 -18.00
C GLY A 132 -4.33 3.35 -18.02
N GLY A 133 -5.57 3.34 -18.52
CA GLY A 133 -6.41 4.54 -18.55
C GLY A 133 -6.80 5.05 -17.16
N LEU A 134 -7.15 4.14 -16.25
CA LEU A 134 -7.51 4.48 -14.86
C LEU A 134 -6.34 5.14 -14.12
N TRP A 135 -5.14 4.57 -14.25
CA TRP A 135 -3.94 5.10 -13.61
C TRP A 135 -3.48 6.40 -14.26
N ALA A 136 -3.56 6.53 -15.59
CA ALA A 136 -3.23 7.76 -16.31
C ALA A 136 -4.04 8.95 -15.79
N GLN A 137 -5.36 8.78 -15.70
CA GLN A 137 -6.27 9.79 -15.18
C GLN A 137 -5.99 10.11 -13.70
N THR A 138 -5.79 9.07 -12.87
CA THR A 138 -5.51 9.28 -11.44
C THR A 138 -4.22 10.07 -11.26
N PHE A 139 -3.14 9.72 -11.98
CA PHE A 139 -1.86 10.41 -11.91
C PHE A 139 -1.92 11.83 -12.48
N LEU A 140 -2.72 12.07 -13.52
CA LEU A 140 -2.96 13.40 -14.08
C LEU A 140 -3.65 14.31 -13.05
N SER A 141 -4.79 13.88 -12.49
CA SER A 141 -5.58 14.67 -11.54
C SER A 141 -4.80 14.98 -10.27
N THR A 142 -4.11 13.98 -9.73
CA THR A 142 -3.27 14.14 -8.53
C THR A 142 -2.01 14.97 -8.81
N GLY A 143 -1.42 14.84 -10.00
CA GLY A 143 -0.31 15.66 -10.46
C GLY A 143 -0.67 17.14 -10.56
N LEU A 144 -1.86 17.44 -11.08
CA LEU A 144 -2.42 18.79 -11.15
C LEU A 144 -2.55 19.39 -9.74
N LEU A 145 -3.12 18.65 -8.80
CA LEU A 145 -3.28 19.09 -7.41
C LEU A 145 -1.93 19.39 -6.75
N MET A 146 -0.94 18.50 -6.91
CA MET A 146 0.41 18.70 -6.36
C MET A 146 1.10 19.94 -6.93
N GLN A 147 0.95 20.23 -8.23
CA GLN A 147 1.51 21.45 -8.83
C GLN A 147 0.82 22.70 -8.30
N GLY A 148 -0.50 22.66 -8.20
CA GLY A 148 -1.29 23.77 -7.67
C GLY A 148 -0.90 24.18 -6.25
N LEU A 149 -0.66 23.19 -5.38
CA LEU A 149 -0.20 23.43 -4.01
C LEU A 149 1.17 24.09 -3.94
N ARG A 150 2.06 23.77 -4.88
CA ARG A 150 3.39 24.39 -5.02
C ARG A 150 3.33 25.76 -5.70
N GLY A 151 2.14 26.25 -6.04
CA GLY A 151 1.98 27.49 -6.80
C GLY A 151 2.49 27.39 -8.25
N GLN A 152 2.68 26.18 -8.76
CA GLN A 152 3.23 25.93 -10.08
C GLN A 152 2.09 25.77 -11.09
N ARG A 153 2.22 26.46 -12.22
CA ARG A 153 1.24 26.37 -13.30
C ARG A 153 1.25 24.98 -13.95
N PRO A 154 0.09 24.44 -14.35
CA PRO A 154 0.02 23.21 -15.14
C PRO A 154 0.83 23.35 -16.43
N GLN A 155 1.83 22.48 -16.63
CA GLN A 155 2.68 22.46 -17.83
C GLN A 155 2.72 21.06 -18.44
N TRP A 156 2.82 20.99 -19.77
CA TRP A 156 3.00 19.72 -20.49
C TRP A 156 4.20 18.92 -19.98
N THR A 157 5.34 19.57 -19.80
CA THR A 157 6.62 18.96 -19.38
C THR A 157 6.58 18.31 -18.01
N THR A 158 5.59 18.65 -17.17
CA THR A 158 5.51 18.17 -15.78
C THR A 158 4.31 17.26 -15.55
N LEU A 159 3.17 17.50 -16.22
CA LEU A 159 1.94 16.72 -16.04
C LEU A 159 1.85 15.52 -16.98
N TRP A 160 2.24 15.68 -18.24
CA TRP A 160 2.17 14.58 -19.19
C TRP A 160 3.08 13.40 -18.81
N PRO A 161 4.32 13.61 -18.35
CA PRO A 161 5.14 12.51 -17.84
C PRO A 161 4.49 11.75 -16.70
N GLN A 162 3.77 12.43 -15.78
CA GLN A 162 3.06 11.77 -14.68
C GLN A 162 1.90 10.91 -15.20
N ALA A 163 1.09 11.41 -16.13
CA ALA A 163 0.02 10.64 -16.75
C ALA A 163 0.56 9.41 -17.49
N ARG A 164 1.64 9.58 -18.28
CA ARG A 164 2.30 8.48 -19.00
C ARG A 164 2.91 7.45 -18.05
N GLU A 165 3.53 7.90 -16.97
CA GLU A 165 4.10 7.02 -15.95
C GLU A 165 2.99 6.22 -15.23
N GLY A 166 1.88 6.88 -14.87
CA GLY A 166 0.68 6.22 -14.35
C GLY A 166 0.17 5.16 -15.33
N ALA A 167 0.00 5.52 -16.60
CA ALA A 167 -0.45 4.60 -17.65
C ALA A 167 0.45 3.35 -17.77
N ALA A 168 1.77 3.54 -17.81
CA ALA A 168 2.72 2.44 -17.93
C ALA A 168 2.70 1.52 -16.69
N LYS A 169 2.60 2.10 -15.49
CA LYS A 169 2.50 1.34 -14.23
C LYS A 169 1.19 0.57 -14.15
N GLY A 170 0.06 1.22 -14.47
CA GLY A 170 -1.25 0.57 -14.50
C GLY A 170 -1.32 -0.55 -15.51
N ALA A 171 -0.80 -0.34 -16.72
CA ALA A 171 -0.76 -1.37 -17.76
C ALA A 171 0.06 -2.59 -17.33
N MET A 172 1.27 -2.37 -16.78
CA MET A 172 2.12 -3.45 -16.28
C MET A 172 1.46 -4.19 -15.12
N TYR A 173 0.88 -3.46 -14.16
CA TYR A 173 0.19 -4.05 -13.02
C TYR A 173 -1.00 -4.90 -13.46
N GLY A 174 -1.88 -4.36 -14.32
CA GLY A 174 -3.04 -5.08 -14.82
C GLY A 174 -2.67 -6.32 -15.65
N ALA A 175 -1.70 -6.19 -16.55
CA ALA A 175 -1.22 -7.32 -17.35
C ALA A 175 -0.63 -8.44 -16.47
N LEU A 176 0.23 -8.07 -15.52
CA LEU A 176 0.90 -9.04 -14.66
C LEU A 176 -0.06 -9.71 -13.67
N PHE A 177 -0.98 -8.94 -13.09
CA PHE A 177 -2.00 -9.46 -12.19
C PHE A 177 -2.86 -10.51 -12.90
N MET A 178 -3.41 -10.19 -14.07
CA MET A 178 -4.23 -11.14 -14.83
C MET A 178 -3.43 -12.29 -15.42
N LEU A 179 -2.16 -12.10 -15.77
CA LEU A 179 -1.27 -13.18 -16.20
C LEU A 179 -1.07 -14.20 -15.07
N ILE A 180 -0.72 -13.74 -13.87
CA ILE A 180 -0.47 -14.62 -12.72
C ILE A 180 -1.73 -15.41 -12.37
N LEU A 181 -2.88 -14.72 -12.28
CA LEU A 181 -4.14 -15.35 -11.90
C LEU A 181 -4.70 -16.25 -13.00
N GLY A 182 -4.57 -15.85 -14.25
CA GLY A 182 -4.96 -16.69 -15.40
C GLY A 182 -4.11 -17.96 -15.49
N LEU A 183 -2.80 -17.86 -15.33
CA LEU A 183 -1.92 -19.03 -15.27
C LEU A 183 -2.23 -19.93 -14.07
N ALA A 184 -2.49 -19.35 -12.89
CA ALA A 184 -2.91 -20.10 -11.71
C ALA A 184 -4.27 -20.81 -11.93
N GLY A 185 -5.22 -20.14 -12.59
CA GLY A 185 -6.52 -20.73 -12.94
C GLY A 185 -6.40 -21.89 -13.95
N LEU A 186 -5.54 -21.74 -14.96
CA LEU A 186 -5.23 -22.81 -15.92
C LEU A 186 -4.53 -23.98 -15.22
N ALA A 187 -3.57 -23.69 -14.35
CA ALA A 187 -2.87 -24.69 -13.54
C ALA A 187 -3.84 -25.47 -12.63
N TYR A 188 -4.74 -24.76 -11.95
CA TYR A 188 -5.75 -25.37 -11.07
C TYR A 188 -6.70 -26.30 -11.82
N ARG A 189 -7.10 -25.94 -13.04
CA ARG A 189 -8.01 -26.75 -13.87
C ARG A 189 -7.32 -27.94 -14.54
N ASN A 190 -5.98 -27.92 -14.64
CA ASN A 190 -5.23 -28.98 -15.29
C ASN A 190 -5.18 -30.26 -14.42
N PRO A 191 -5.83 -31.37 -14.84
CA PRO A 191 -5.85 -32.60 -14.05
C PRO A 191 -4.47 -33.26 -13.95
N LEU A 192 -3.63 -33.19 -15.00
CA LEU A 192 -2.30 -33.77 -15.01
C LEU A 192 -1.38 -33.07 -14.02
N LEU A 193 -1.46 -31.73 -13.95
CA LEU A 193 -0.68 -30.96 -12.98
C LEU A 193 -1.08 -31.31 -11.55
N ARG A 194 -2.39 -31.41 -11.28
CA ARG A 194 -2.89 -31.81 -9.94
C ARG A 194 -2.43 -33.23 -9.57
N GLN A 195 -2.51 -34.18 -10.50
CA GLN A 195 -2.01 -35.55 -10.29
C GLN A 195 -0.51 -35.57 -10.02
N TRP A 196 0.28 -34.78 -10.77
CA TRP A 196 1.72 -34.69 -10.56
C TRP A 196 2.08 -34.06 -9.21
N LEU A 197 1.40 -32.98 -8.82
CA LEU A 197 1.57 -32.35 -7.51
C LEU A 197 1.28 -33.34 -6.37
N ALA A 198 0.27 -34.18 -6.52
CA ALA A 198 -0.07 -35.22 -5.54
C ALA A 198 0.90 -36.42 -5.56
N ALA A 199 1.38 -36.83 -6.74
CA ALA A 199 2.25 -38.00 -6.88
C ALA A 199 3.71 -37.74 -6.52
N ALA A 200 4.20 -36.50 -6.72
CA ALA A 200 5.59 -36.14 -6.50
C ALA A 200 5.73 -34.75 -5.83
N PRO A 201 5.17 -34.55 -4.63
CA PRO A 201 5.10 -33.24 -3.98
C PRO A 201 6.49 -32.65 -3.69
N VAL A 202 7.44 -33.47 -3.26
CA VAL A 202 8.84 -33.04 -3.03
C VAL A 202 9.49 -32.55 -4.32
N LEU A 203 9.36 -33.31 -5.41
CA LEU A 203 9.90 -32.93 -6.72
C LEU A 203 9.25 -31.63 -7.23
N ALA A 204 7.93 -31.50 -7.04
CA ALA A 204 7.22 -30.28 -7.37
C ALA A 204 7.72 -29.07 -6.57
N GLY A 205 7.95 -29.21 -5.27
CA GLY A 205 8.53 -28.16 -4.43
C GLY A 205 9.92 -27.74 -4.90
N VAL A 206 10.78 -28.71 -5.22
CA VAL A 206 12.15 -28.47 -5.71
C VAL A 206 12.18 -27.80 -7.09
N ILE A 207 11.19 -28.03 -7.95
CA ILE A 207 11.11 -27.43 -9.29
C ILE A 207 10.39 -26.08 -9.25
N LEU A 208 9.18 -26.03 -8.69
CA LEU A 208 8.33 -24.83 -8.70
C LEU A 208 8.90 -23.74 -7.78
N GLY A 209 9.45 -24.11 -6.63
CA GLY A 209 10.00 -23.16 -5.67
C GLY A 209 11.05 -22.23 -6.29
N PRO A 210 12.12 -22.75 -6.91
CA PRO A 210 13.13 -21.95 -7.61
C PRO A 210 12.60 -21.15 -8.79
N LEU A 211 11.67 -21.71 -9.57
CA LEU A 211 11.06 -21.02 -10.72
C LEU A 211 10.25 -19.79 -10.29
N LEU A 212 9.56 -19.88 -9.15
CA LEU A 212 8.66 -18.84 -8.68
C LEU A 212 9.32 -17.84 -7.74
N PHE A 213 10.39 -18.22 -7.01
CA PHE A 213 10.98 -17.36 -5.99
C PHE A 213 11.46 -16.01 -6.55
N GLY A 214 12.13 -16.01 -7.71
CA GLY A 214 12.61 -14.78 -8.35
C GLY A 214 11.47 -13.84 -8.76
N LEU A 215 10.34 -14.39 -9.20
CA LEU A 215 9.13 -13.63 -9.50
C LEU A 215 8.49 -13.09 -8.21
N ALA A 216 8.27 -13.93 -7.20
CA ALA A 216 7.68 -13.55 -5.92
C ALA A 216 8.48 -12.44 -5.23
N ARG A 217 9.81 -12.56 -5.23
CA ARG A 217 10.71 -11.52 -4.72
C ARG A 217 10.52 -10.20 -5.47
N THR A 218 10.53 -10.24 -6.81
CA THR A 218 10.31 -9.04 -7.62
C THR A 218 8.96 -8.39 -7.35
N LEU A 219 7.90 -9.17 -7.18
CA LEU A 219 6.55 -8.67 -6.87
C LEU A 219 6.53 -7.91 -5.53
N ILE A 220 7.06 -8.52 -4.46
CA ILE A 220 7.05 -7.93 -3.11
C ILE A 220 7.96 -6.68 -3.06
N GLU A 221 9.07 -6.67 -3.80
CA GLU A 221 9.98 -5.52 -3.92
C GLU A 221 9.47 -4.42 -4.87
N SER A 222 8.31 -4.59 -5.52
CA SER A 222 7.75 -3.60 -6.46
C SER A 222 6.91 -2.55 -5.76
N PHE A 223 7.27 -1.27 -5.93
CA PHE A 223 6.50 -0.14 -5.41
C PHE A 223 6.67 1.11 -6.29
N ASP A 224 5.89 2.15 -5.99
CA ASP A 224 5.95 3.44 -6.68
C ASP A 224 7.33 4.11 -6.47
N GLY A 225 8.11 4.24 -7.55
CA GLY A 225 9.48 4.77 -7.52
C GLY A 225 10.58 3.71 -7.61
N SER A 226 10.22 2.42 -7.62
CA SER A 226 11.17 1.34 -7.95
C SER A 226 11.59 1.40 -9.43
N ALA A 227 12.72 0.76 -9.77
CA ALA A 227 13.21 0.62 -11.15
C ALA A 227 12.15 -0.01 -12.11
N PRO A 228 12.40 -0.15 -13.41
CA PRO A 228 11.47 -0.89 -14.28
C PRO A 228 11.31 -2.35 -13.82
N PHE A 229 10.06 -2.86 -13.80
CA PHE A 229 9.73 -4.19 -13.29
C PHE A 229 10.52 -5.32 -13.99
N LEU A 230 10.53 -5.32 -15.33
CA LEU A 230 11.20 -6.37 -16.12
C LEU A 230 12.71 -6.39 -15.90
N TRP A 231 13.31 -5.24 -15.62
CA TRP A 231 14.72 -5.14 -15.29
C TRP A 231 15.01 -5.80 -13.93
N ARG A 232 14.20 -5.53 -12.91
CA ARG A 232 14.32 -6.21 -11.61
C ARG A 232 14.09 -7.71 -11.73
N LEU A 233 13.06 -8.12 -12.48
CA LEU A 233 12.75 -9.53 -12.69
C LEU A 233 13.97 -10.25 -13.30
N ARG A 234 14.53 -9.70 -14.37
CA ARG A 234 15.75 -10.23 -15.00
C ARG A 234 16.91 -10.33 -14.01
N ASN A 235 17.12 -9.32 -13.17
CA ASN A 235 18.19 -9.35 -12.17
C ASN A 235 17.95 -10.41 -11.10
N ASN A 236 16.73 -10.50 -10.57
CA ASN A 236 16.35 -11.49 -9.57
C ASN A 236 16.41 -12.93 -10.13
N LEU A 237 16.08 -13.14 -11.40
CA LEU A 237 16.25 -14.43 -12.08
C LEU A 237 17.73 -14.78 -12.34
N ARG A 238 18.62 -13.79 -12.45
CA ARG A 238 20.06 -14.05 -12.64
C ARG A 238 20.83 -14.32 -11.35
N MET A 239 20.19 -14.19 -10.19
CA MET A 239 20.85 -14.40 -8.89
C MET A 239 20.80 -15.88 -8.48
N PRO A 240 21.94 -16.61 -8.45
CA PRO A 240 21.94 -18.04 -8.13
C PRO A 240 21.36 -18.36 -6.74
N ARG A 241 21.58 -17.46 -5.77
CA ARG A 241 21.09 -17.60 -4.39
C ARG A 241 19.56 -17.67 -4.30
N ASN A 242 18.86 -17.02 -5.22
CA ASN A 242 17.39 -17.03 -5.23
C ASN A 242 16.84 -18.43 -5.56
N TYR A 243 17.53 -19.21 -6.40
CA TYR A 243 17.14 -20.59 -6.68
C TYR A 243 17.28 -21.47 -5.44
N GLY A 244 18.39 -21.35 -4.70
CA GLY A 244 18.58 -22.07 -3.43
C GLY A 244 17.51 -21.72 -2.38
N ARG A 245 17.16 -20.44 -2.26
CA ARG A 245 16.04 -19.99 -1.42
C ARG A 245 14.70 -20.56 -1.88
N GLY A 246 14.48 -20.65 -3.19
CA GLY A 246 13.30 -21.28 -3.77
C GLY A 246 13.21 -22.78 -3.46
N VAL A 247 14.32 -23.53 -3.50
CA VAL A 247 14.33 -24.96 -3.12
C VAL A 247 13.92 -25.12 -1.66
N VAL A 248 14.56 -24.37 -0.76
CA VAL A 248 14.26 -24.44 0.69
C VAL A 248 12.80 -24.07 0.96
N LEU A 249 12.30 -22.99 0.34
CA LEU A 249 10.92 -22.57 0.51
C LEU A 249 9.95 -23.62 -0.05
N GLY A 250 10.21 -24.17 -1.23
CA GLY A 250 9.39 -25.21 -1.85
C GLY A 250 9.31 -26.48 -1.00
N LEU A 251 10.45 -26.97 -0.50
CA LEU A 251 10.49 -28.10 0.42
C LEU A 251 9.79 -27.79 1.75
N GLY A 252 9.95 -26.58 2.28
CA GLY A 252 9.28 -26.13 3.50
C GLY A 252 7.75 -26.09 3.34
N LEU A 253 7.24 -25.67 2.18
CA LEU A 253 5.81 -25.69 1.89
C LEU A 253 5.27 -27.12 1.76
N VAL A 254 6.02 -28.02 1.10
CA VAL A 254 5.67 -29.45 1.05
C VAL A 254 5.60 -30.03 2.46
N TRP A 255 6.60 -29.75 3.30
CA TRP A 255 6.60 -30.18 4.70
C TRP A 255 5.38 -29.66 5.49
N ILE A 256 5.00 -28.39 5.30
CA ILE A 256 3.82 -27.82 5.95
C ILE A 256 2.52 -28.53 5.53
N VAL A 257 2.40 -28.89 4.26
CA VAL A 257 1.20 -29.55 3.71
C VAL A 257 1.14 -31.04 4.11
N GLU A 258 2.22 -31.79 3.94
CA GLU A 258 2.29 -33.23 4.22
C GLU A 258 1.99 -33.57 5.69
N TYR A 259 2.37 -32.68 6.61
CA TYR A 259 2.12 -32.85 8.05
C TYR A 259 0.85 -32.14 8.53
N ASP A 260 -0.02 -31.69 7.62
CA ASP A 260 -1.26 -30.94 7.89
C ASP A 260 -1.07 -29.80 8.91
N LEU A 261 0.08 -29.14 8.85
CA LEU A 261 0.38 -28.03 9.75
C LEU A 261 -0.56 -26.85 9.47
N VAL A 262 -1.16 -26.78 8.28
CA VAL A 262 -2.18 -25.80 7.89
C VAL A 262 -3.41 -25.82 8.80
N SER A 263 -3.79 -26.99 9.30
CA SER A 263 -4.92 -27.19 10.22
C SER A 263 -4.51 -27.11 11.70
N ALA A 264 -3.21 -27.00 11.98
CA ALA A 264 -2.67 -26.92 13.33
C ALA A 264 -2.97 -25.59 14.03
N SER A 265 -2.73 -25.57 15.35
CA SER A 265 -2.90 -24.36 16.15
C SER A 265 -2.04 -23.20 15.63
N GLY A 266 -2.48 -21.97 15.86
CA GLY A 266 -1.77 -20.78 15.37
C GLY A 266 -0.30 -20.72 15.83
N GLY A 267 0.00 -21.20 17.04
CA GLY A 267 1.37 -21.26 17.56
C GLY A 267 2.26 -22.27 16.83
N GLN A 268 1.74 -23.46 16.53
CA GLN A 268 2.46 -24.48 15.76
C GLN A 268 2.73 -24.02 14.33
N ARG A 269 1.73 -23.39 13.69
CA ARG A 269 1.90 -22.79 12.36
C ARG A 269 2.97 -21.70 12.36
N PHE A 270 2.93 -20.80 13.34
CA PHE A 270 3.95 -19.77 13.49
C PHE A 270 5.35 -20.38 13.64
N ALA A 271 5.53 -21.38 14.51
CA ALA A 271 6.82 -22.02 14.73
C ALA A 271 7.35 -22.72 13.45
N ALA A 272 6.49 -23.45 12.74
CA ALA A 272 6.87 -24.11 11.48
C ALA A 272 7.28 -23.10 10.41
N GLY A 273 6.47 -22.06 10.20
CA GLY A 273 6.80 -20.97 9.28
C GLY A 273 8.07 -20.23 9.68
N PHE A 274 8.32 -20.06 10.99
CA PHE A 274 9.53 -19.43 11.49
C PHE A 274 10.78 -20.23 11.17
N LEU A 275 10.74 -21.56 11.36
CA LEU A 275 11.86 -22.43 11.02
C LEU A 275 12.19 -22.37 9.52
N VAL A 276 11.19 -22.54 8.65
CA VAL A 276 11.38 -22.47 7.18
C VAL A 276 11.93 -21.09 6.80
N GLY A 277 11.32 -20.02 7.31
CA GLY A 277 11.74 -18.65 7.03
C GLY A 277 13.17 -18.36 7.48
N ALA A 278 13.59 -18.87 8.64
CA ALA A 278 14.96 -18.69 9.15
C ALA A 278 16.00 -19.39 8.27
N VAL A 279 15.70 -20.60 7.78
CA VAL A 279 16.59 -21.32 6.86
C VAL A 279 16.68 -20.61 5.49
N VAL A 280 15.56 -20.08 4.97
CA VAL A 280 15.56 -19.25 3.75
C VAL A 280 16.37 -17.97 3.95
N GLY A 281 16.21 -17.32 5.12
CA GLY A 281 16.85 -16.05 5.44
C GLY A 281 18.35 -16.15 5.67
N ALA A 282 18.81 -17.16 6.41
CA ALA A 282 20.23 -17.29 6.81
C ALA A 282 20.91 -18.56 6.27
N GLY A 283 20.20 -19.69 6.26
CA GLY A 283 20.78 -21.00 5.94
C GLY A 283 21.34 -21.08 4.52
N VAL A 284 20.64 -20.52 3.53
CA VAL A 284 21.10 -20.51 2.13
C VAL A 284 22.38 -19.69 1.96
N ASP A 285 22.43 -18.49 2.56
CA ASP A 285 23.63 -17.64 2.49
C ASP A 285 24.79 -18.25 3.28
N TRP A 286 24.52 -18.87 4.43
CA TRP A 286 25.54 -19.58 5.21
C TRP A 286 26.16 -20.72 4.41
N MET A 287 25.34 -21.56 3.78
CA MET A 287 25.82 -22.67 2.95
C MET A 287 26.61 -22.17 1.74
N ALA A 288 26.12 -21.14 1.04
CA ALA A 288 26.81 -20.55 -0.10
C ALA A 288 28.18 -19.98 0.30
N HIS A 289 28.27 -19.31 1.46
CA HIS A 289 29.53 -18.77 1.99
C HIS A 289 30.48 -19.89 2.45
N LEU A 290 29.97 -20.97 3.03
CA LEU A 290 30.77 -22.14 3.40
C LEU A 290 31.37 -22.82 2.16
N ILE A 291 30.57 -23.05 1.12
CA ILE A 291 31.05 -23.61 -0.14
C ILE A 291 32.12 -22.70 -0.77
N ALA A 292 31.89 -21.38 -0.79
CA ALA A 292 32.85 -20.42 -1.31
C ALA A 292 34.17 -20.43 -0.51
N ARG A 293 34.10 -20.61 0.82
CA ARG A 293 35.28 -20.78 1.68
C ARG A 293 36.03 -22.08 1.37
N LEU A 294 35.31 -23.20 1.25
CA LEU A 294 35.90 -24.50 0.91
C LEU A 294 36.56 -24.51 -0.47
N ARG A 295 36.04 -23.70 -1.41
CA ARG A 295 36.62 -23.49 -2.75
C ARG A 295 37.74 -22.43 -2.78
N GLY A 296 38.13 -21.87 -1.64
CA GLY A 296 39.15 -20.83 -1.56
C GLY A 296 38.74 -19.46 -2.13
N GLN A 297 37.45 -19.26 -2.47
CA GLN A 297 36.93 -18.01 -3.02
C GLN A 297 36.64 -16.95 -1.95
N ARG A 298 36.51 -17.36 -0.68
CA ARG A 298 36.41 -16.48 0.49
C ARG A 298 37.33 -16.97 1.60
N ARG A 299 37.92 -16.07 2.39
CA ARG A 299 38.77 -16.47 3.53
C ARG A 299 37.97 -16.73 4.81
N CYS A 300 36.92 -15.96 5.05
CA CYS A 300 36.07 -16.06 6.24
C CYS A 300 34.58 -16.14 5.91
N LEU A 301 33.80 -16.65 6.88
CA LEU A 301 32.34 -16.53 6.86
C LEU A 301 31.95 -15.12 7.34
N ASP A 302 30.72 -14.71 7.03
CA ASP A 302 30.16 -13.48 7.61
C ASP A 302 30.01 -13.63 9.14
N THR A 303 29.82 -12.51 9.84
CA THR A 303 29.67 -12.53 11.30
C THR A 303 28.41 -13.29 11.73
N GLY A 304 28.47 -13.99 12.86
CA GLY A 304 27.30 -14.70 13.41
C GLY A 304 26.09 -13.78 13.63
N ARG A 305 26.33 -12.50 13.93
CA ARG A 305 25.31 -11.45 14.02
C ARG A 305 24.52 -11.27 12.71
N ALA A 306 25.19 -11.32 11.56
CA ALA A 306 24.54 -11.18 10.26
C ALA A 306 23.62 -12.37 9.97
N TYR A 307 24.06 -13.60 10.23
CA TYR A 307 23.23 -14.79 10.07
C TYR A 307 22.06 -14.81 11.05
N LEU A 308 22.30 -14.46 12.32
CA LEU A 308 21.23 -14.37 13.32
C LEU A 308 20.17 -13.35 12.89
N PHE A 309 20.58 -12.17 12.44
CA PHE A 309 19.66 -11.15 11.95
C PHE A 309 18.86 -11.62 10.75
N ALA A 310 19.52 -12.15 9.73
CA ALA A 310 18.83 -12.66 8.53
C ALA A 310 17.87 -13.80 8.88
N GLY A 311 18.24 -14.66 9.82
CA GLY A 311 17.42 -15.77 10.32
C GLY A 311 16.20 -15.28 11.09
N LEU A 312 16.35 -14.31 12.01
CA LEU A 312 15.24 -13.72 12.76
C LEU A 312 14.27 -12.97 11.84
N MET A 313 14.77 -12.24 10.85
CA MET A 313 13.93 -11.52 9.88
C MET A 313 13.17 -12.50 8.97
N GLY A 314 13.87 -13.48 8.40
CA GLY A 314 13.26 -14.51 7.57
C GLY A 314 12.25 -15.34 8.35
N GLY A 315 12.62 -15.77 9.56
CA GLY A 315 11.75 -16.54 10.45
C GLY A 315 10.53 -15.73 10.92
N GLY A 316 10.70 -14.47 11.30
CA GLY A 316 9.58 -13.60 11.66
C GLY A 316 8.54 -13.49 10.54
N VAL A 317 8.98 -13.22 9.31
CA VAL A 317 8.09 -13.15 8.13
C VAL A 317 7.44 -14.50 7.84
N GLY A 318 8.21 -15.59 7.83
CA GLY A 318 7.69 -16.94 7.60
C GLY A 318 6.66 -17.37 8.65
N GLY A 319 6.92 -17.10 9.92
CA GLY A 319 6.01 -17.41 11.02
C GLY A 319 4.72 -16.59 10.96
N MET A 320 4.81 -15.29 10.66
CA MET A 320 3.62 -14.44 10.48
C MET A 320 2.75 -14.91 9.32
N LEU A 321 3.35 -15.26 8.18
CA LEU A 321 2.60 -15.78 7.02
C LEU A 321 1.92 -17.10 7.34
N ALA A 322 2.62 -18.05 7.97
CA ALA A 322 2.05 -19.34 8.35
C ALA A 322 0.94 -19.21 9.41
N TRP A 323 1.08 -18.30 10.37
CA TRP A 323 0.02 -17.97 11.33
C TRP A 323 -1.22 -17.40 10.63
N TYR A 324 -1.02 -16.53 9.63
CA TYR A 324 -2.10 -15.87 8.91
C TYR A 324 -2.93 -16.85 8.05
N PHE A 325 -2.24 -17.71 7.30
CA PHE A 325 -2.83 -18.67 6.37
C PHE A 325 -3.17 -20.01 7.05
N ASP A 326 -4.31 -20.08 7.75
CA ASP A 326 -4.93 -21.37 8.10
C ASP A 326 -5.67 -21.97 6.91
N ALA A 327 -6.18 -23.20 7.10
CA ALA A 327 -7.03 -23.90 6.14
C ALA A 327 -8.16 -23.01 5.60
N ALA A 328 -8.91 -22.34 6.49
CA ALA A 328 -10.03 -21.49 6.12
C ALA A 328 -9.59 -20.27 5.27
N GLN A 329 -8.48 -19.63 5.65
CA GLN A 329 -7.94 -18.50 4.89
C GLN A 329 -7.37 -18.93 3.54
N LEU A 330 -6.69 -20.08 3.46
CA LEU A 330 -6.19 -20.63 2.20
C LEU A 330 -7.34 -20.96 1.25
N GLN A 331 -8.43 -21.55 1.75
CA GLN A 331 -9.62 -21.80 0.96
C GLN A 331 -10.24 -20.49 0.46
N THR A 332 -10.44 -19.52 1.35
CA THR A 332 -11.02 -18.21 1.00
C THR A 332 -10.20 -17.48 -0.06
N VAL A 333 -8.87 -17.48 0.09
CA VAL A 333 -7.97 -16.86 -0.88
C VAL A 333 -7.98 -17.64 -2.18
N GLY A 334 -7.95 -18.98 -2.15
CA GLY A 334 -8.09 -19.83 -3.33
C GLY A 334 -9.36 -19.54 -4.13
N ASP A 335 -10.50 -19.46 -3.46
CA ASP A 335 -11.79 -19.15 -4.08
C ASP A 335 -11.79 -17.76 -4.73
N LYS A 336 -11.22 -16.76 -4.06
CA LYS A 336 -11.08 -15.40 -4.62
C LYS A 336 -10.16 -15.37 -5.83
N LEU A 337 -9.01 -16.03 -5.78
CA LEU A 337 -8.08 -16.12 -6.92
C LEU A 337 -8.74 -16.80 -8.13
N LEU A 338 -9.52 -17.86 -7.90
CA LEU A 338 -10.28 -18.53 -8.95
C LEU A 338 -11.37 -17.65 -9.56
N ARG A 339 -12.03 -16.80 -8.77
CA ARG A 339 -12.98 -15.79 -9.28
C ARG A 339 -12.30 -14.78 -10.20
N TYR A 340 -11.13 -14.27 -9.82
CA TYR A 340 -10.36 -13.39 -10.71
C TYR A 340 -9.87 -14.09 -11.99
N ALA A 341 -9.63 -15.40 -11.95
CA ALA A 341 -9.22 -16.16 -13.12
C ALA A 341 -10.36 -16.48 -14.10
N LEU A 342 -11.62 -16.23 -13.73
CA LEU A 342 -12.77 -16.42 -14.62
C LEU A 342 -12.85 -15.30 -15.65
N ILE A 343 -12.91 -15.65 -16.93
CA ILE A 343 -13.19 -14.69 -18.00
C ILE A 343 -14.66 -14.27 -17.91
N HIS A 344 -15.60 -15.22 -17.90
CA HIS A 344 -17.02 -14.95 -17.76
C HIS A 344 -17.63 -15.89 -16.70
N GLY A 345 -18.09 -15.31 -15.60
CA GLY A 345 -18.67 -16.00 -14.44
C GLY A 345 -19.94 -16.81 -14.76
N PRO A 346 -20.89 -16.30 -15.56
CA PRO A 346 -22.11 -17.02 -15.89
C PRO A 346 -21.90 -18.39 -16.55
N VAL A 347 -20.82 -18.59 -17.30
CA VAL A 347 -20.48 -19.90 -17.91
C VAL A 347 -20.28 -21.00 -16.86
N VAL A 348 -19.86 -20.63 -15.65
CA VAL A 348 -19.67 -21.57 -14.53
C VAL A 348 -20.73 -21.40 -13.44
N GLY A 349 -21.87 -20.78 -13.76
CA GLY A 349 -22.98 -20.58 -12.84
C GLY A 349 -22.78 -19.48 -11.79
N GLN A 350 -21.77 -18.62 -11.93
CA GLN A 350 -21.65 -17.43 -11.07
C GLN A 350 -22.56 -16.31 -11.58
N PRO A 351 -23.46 -15.77 -10.74
CA PRO A 351 -24.36 -14.71 -11.16
C PRO A 351 -23.59 -13.40 -11.40
N VAL A 352 -24.11 -12.59 -12.31
CA VAL A 352 -23.70 -11.18 -12.45
C VAL A 352 -24.29 -10.40 -11.29
N TYR A 353 -23.49 -9.54 -10.65
CA TYR A 353 -23.92 -8.71 -9.52
C TYR A 353 -23.37 -7.30 -9.64
N ASP A 354 -24.07 -6.32 -9.06
CA ASP A 354 -23.63 -4.93 -9.07
C ASP A 354 -22.56 -4.68 -7.98
N TYR A 355 -21.45 -4.08 -8.38
CA TYR A 355 -20.38 -3.70 -7.48
C TYR A 355 -20.68 -2.33 -6.86
N VAL A 356 -21.19 -2.35 -5.62
CA VAL A 356 -21.51 -1.14 -4.87
C VAL A 356 -20.44 -0.85 -3.80
N THR A 357 -19.89 0.36 -3.81
CA THR A 357 -18.96 0.85 -2.77
C THR A 357 -19.62 1.94 -1.92
N TYR A 358 -19.22 2.03 -0.64
CA TYR A 358 -19.81 2.95 0.34
C TYR A 358 -18.76 3.91 0.92
N PRO A 359 -18.30 4.92 0.15
CA PRO A 359 -17.21 5.80 0.57
C PRO A 359 -17.54 6.69 1.77
N LEU A 360 -18.81 7.09 1.95
CA LEU A 360 -19.22 8.10 2.96
C LEU A 360 -19.95 7.51 4.18
N PHE A 361 -19.81 6.21 4.45
CA PHE A 361 -20.27 5.54 5.68
C PHE A 361 -21.78 5.59 5.97
N SER A 362 -22.56 6.21 5.07
CA SER A 362 -24.00 6.34 5.19
C SER A 362 -24.69 5.28 4.33
N ARG A 363 -25.86 4.85 4.79
CA ARG A 363 -26.83 4.06 4.01
C ARG A 363 -27.14 4.68 2.63
N TRP A 364 -26.91 5.98 2.49
CA TRP A 364 -27.34 6.83 1.39
C TRP A 364 -26.21 7.23 0.43
N GLY A 365 -24.95 6.88 0.74
CA GLY A 365 -23.76 7.23 -0.04
C GLY A 365 -23.22 6.11 -0.91
N ALA A 366 -24.08 5.20 -1.36
CA ALA A 366 -23.72 4.08 -2.23
C ALA A 366 -23.31 4.58 -3.62
N ILE A 367 -22.18 4.10 -4.14
CA ILE A 367 -21.76 4.32 -5.51
C ILE A 367 -21.71 2.96 -6.21
N ASP A 368 -22.55 2.79 -7.22
CA ASP A 368 -22.51 1.62 -8.09
C ASP A 368 -21.43 1.81 -9.17
N LEU A 369 -20.40 0.97 -9.11
CA LEU A 369 -19.34 0.90 -10.12
C LEU A 369 -19.72 -0.04 -11.26
N GLY A 370 -20.69 -0.92 -11.01
CA GLY A 370 -21.38 -1.72 -11.99
C GLY A 370 -21.48 -3.20 -11.80
N ALA A 371 -22.31 -3.79 -12.66
CA ALA A 371 -22.34 -5.20 -12.96
C ALA A 371 -20.94 -5.80 -13.20
N VAL A 372 -20.62 -6.83 -12.42
CA VAL A 372 -19.42 -7.65 -12.52
C VAL A 372 -19.81 -8.99 -13.13
N SER A 373 -19.33 -9.26 -14.33
CA SER A 373 -19.58 -10.49 -15.07
C SER A 373 -18.37 -11.44 -15.10
N GLY A 374 -17.21 -11.01 -14.62
CA GLY A 374 -15.98 -11.79 -14.66
C GLY A 374 -14.83 -11.14 -13.90
N GLY A 375 -13.69 -11.84 -13.88
CA GLY A 375 -12.55 -11.52 -13.04
C GLY A 375 -11.85 -10.22 -13.41
N LEU A 376 -11.79 -9.86 -14.70
CA LEU A 376 -11.20 -8.57 -15.10
C LEU A 376 -12.06 -7.39 -14.61
N LYS A 377 -13.38 -7.48 -14.76
CA LYS A 377 -14.30 -6.43 -14.32
C LYS A 377 -14.26 -6.29 -12.80
N GLN A 378 -14.22 -7.40 -12.08
CA GLN A 378 -14.02 -7.42 -10.64
C GLN A 378 -12.73 -6.67 -10.25
N PHE A 379 -11.60 -7.04 -10.86
CA PHE A 379 -10.31 -6.42 -10.60
C PHE A 379 -10.30 -4.91 -10.89
N TYR A 380 -10.91 -4.49 -11.99
CA TYR A 380 -11.07 -3.07 -12.32
C TYR A 380 -11.90 -2.33 -11.26
N CYS A 381 -13.04 -2.89 -10.86
CA CYS A 381 -13.89 -2.30 -9.83
C CYS A 381 -13.20 -2.20 -8.47
N ASP A 382 -12.42 -3.22 -8.08
CA ASP A 382 -11.62 -3.20 -6.85
C ASP A 382 -10.60 -2.04 -6.87
N SER A 383 -9.87 -1.85 -7.98
CA SER A 383 -8.93 -0.72 -8.15
C SER A 383 -9.62 0.64 -8.10
N LEU A 384 -10.75 0.79 -8.79
CA LEU A 384 -11.51 2.04 -8.81
C LEU A 384 -12.10 2.37 -7.42
N ALA A 385 -12.71 1.38 -6.76
CA ALA A 385 -13.21 1.50 -5.40
C ALA A 385 -12.09 1.88 -4.43
N GLY A 386 -10.89 1.32 -4.61
CA GLY A 386 -9.69 1.68 -3.88
C GLY A 386 -9.40 3.18 -3.94
N VAL A 387 -9.30 3.76 -5.14
CA VAL A 387 -9.04 5.21 -5.28
C VAL A 387 -10.12 6.07 -4.64
N ILE A 388 -11.39 5.66 -4.79
CA ILE A 388 -12.54 6.37 -4.23
C ILE A 388 -12.50 6.34 -2.69
N ASN A 389 -12.40 5.16 -2.09
CA ASN A 389 -12.42 5.01 -0.63
C ASN A 389 -11.17 5.61 0.03
N TRP A 390 -10.01 5.47 -0.60
CA TRP A 390 -8.76 6.03 -0.08
C TRP A 390 -8.67 7.55 -0.22
N SER A 391 -9.48 8.18 -1.08
CA SER A 391 -9.55 9.65 -1.16
C SER A 391 -10.02 10.29 0.15
N ILE A 392 -10.83 9.57 0.93
CA ILE A 392 -11.37 10.03 2.22
C ILE A 392 -10.44 9.62 3.37
N ALA A 393 -9.83 8.43 3.30
CA ALA A 393 -8.93 7.94 4.34
C ALA A 393 -7.54 8.61 4.31
N ALA A 394 -6.99 8.91 3.13
CA ALA A 394 -5.61 9.35 2.97
C ALA A 394 -5.23 10.64 3.74
N PRO A 395 -6.09 11.67 3.87
CA PRO A 395 -5.81 12.82 4.73
C PRO A 395 -5.56 12.44 6.19
N LEU A 396 -6.28 11.44 6.72
CA LEU A 396 -6.10 10.96 8.09
C LEU A 396 -4.71 10.32 8.28
N PHE A 397 -4.22 9.58 7.27
CA PHE A 397 -2.87 9.00 7.30
C PHE A 397 -1.80 10.07 7.35
N SER A 398 -1.94 11.15 6.57
CA SER A 398 -0.98 12.26 6.55
C SER A 398 -0.93 13.00 7.89
N ILE A 399 -2.09 13.29 8.49
CA ILE A 399 -2.17 13.96 9.80
C ILE A 399 -1.57 13.05 10.88
N ASN A 400 -1.95 11.76 10.88
CA ASN A 400 -1.42 10.77 11.81
C ASN A 400 0.12 10.67 11.73
N LEU A 401 0.69 10.66 10.52
CA LEU A 401 2.14 10.60 10.32
C LEU A 401 2.86 11.77 11.00
N ILE A 402 2.33 12.99 10.87
CA ILE A 402 2.91 14.19 11.48
C ILE A 402 2.83 14.11 13.01
N VAL A 403 1.69 13.70 13.55
CA VAL A 403 1.51 13.53 15.01
C VAL A 403 2.49 12.48 15.56
N LEU A 404 2.61 11.33 14.90
CA LEU A 404 3.57 10.30 15.30
C LEU A 404 5.01 10.80 15.20
N THR A 405 5.35 11.53 14.13
CA THR A 405 6.68 12.11 13.97
C THR A 405 7.00 13.07 15.12
N ALA A 406 6.04 13.90 15.53
CA ALA A 406 6.19 14.80 16.67
C ALA A 406 6.41 14.05 17.99
N ILE A 407 5.62 12.99 18.25
CA ILE A 407 5.75 12.14 19.45
C ILE A 407 7.13 11.46 19.48
N PHE A 408 7.53 10.82 18.39
CA PHE A 408 8.77 10.06 18.34
C PHE A 408 10.02 10.94 18.34
N ASN A 409 9.96 12.12 17.71
CA ASN A 409 11.04 13.10 17.76
C ASN A 409 11.02 13.91 19.06
N ARG A 410 10.00 13.75 19.90
CA ARG A 410 9.76 14.54 21.11
C ARG A 410 9.84 16.05 20.82
N SER A 411 9.35 16.45 19.65
CA SER A 411 9.42 17.82 19.14
C SER A 411 8.05 18.25 18.62
N LEU A 412 7.67 19.50 18.92
CA LEU A 412 6.44 20.10 18.38
C LEU A 412 6.66 20.73 16.99
N GLU A 413 7.87 20.69 16.46
CA GLU A 413 8.22 21.25 15.15
C GLU A 413 7.38 20.66 13.99
N PRO A 414 7.16 19.33 13.88
CA PRO A 414 6.32 18.79 12.81
C PRO A 414 4.89 19.32 12.87
N LEU A 415 4.37 19.54 14.09
CA LEU A 415 3.04 20.11 14.32
C LEU A 415 3.00 21.61 13.98
N ARG A 416 4.08 22.36 14.20
CA ARG A 416 4.20 23.76 13.72
C ARG A 416 4.15 23.81 12.21
N HIS A 417 4.93 22.94 11.58
CA HIS A 417 5.04 22.89 10.13
C HIS A 417 3.67 22.63 9.49
N LEU A 418 2.82 21.79 10.10
CA LEU A 418 1.44 21.54 9.64
C LEU A 418 0.62 22.83 9.40
N PHE A 419 0.82 23.86 10.22
CA PHE A 419 0.11 25.14 10.11
C PHE A 419 0.78 26.14 9.16
N THR A 420 1.85 25.76 8.47
CA THR A 420 2.47 26.54 7.40
C THR A 420 1.93 26.15 6.03
N ARG A 421 2.13 27.00 5.02
CA ARG A 421 1.76 26.70 3.63
C ARG A 421 2.49 25.45 3.12
N ASP A 422 3.78 25.33 3.42
CA ASP A 422 4.61 24.23 2.98
C ASP A 422 4.24 22.93 3.68
N GLY A 423 3.82 22.97 4.95
CA GLY A 423 3.33 21.78 5.64
C GLY A 423 1.95 21.34 5.18
N LEU A 424 1.03 22.26 4.92
CA LEU A 424 -0.26 21.91 4.31
C LEU A 424 -0.06 21.30 2.92
N ALA A 425 0.82 21.87 2.10
CA ALA A 425 1.20 21.31 0.81
C ALA A 425 1.84 19.92 0.97
N GLY A 426 2.67 19.71 1.99
CA GLY A 426 3.24 18.42 2.36
C GLY A 426 2.19 17.37 2.73
N VAL A 427 1.21 17.73 3.57
CA VAL A 427 0.09 16.86 3.98
C VAL A 427 -0.71 16.40 2.78
N VAL A 428 -1.10 17.34 1.91
CA VAL A 428 -1.91 17.01 0.74
C VAL A 428 -1.09 16.22 -0.27
N THR A 429 0.20 16.53 -0.46
CA THR A 429 1.10 15.73 -1.30
C THR A 429 1.20 14.28 -0.80
N GLN A 430 1.34 14.10 0.52
CA GLN A 430 1.36 12.77 1.11
C GLN A 430 0.01 12.07 0.99
N ALA A 431 -1.10 12.78 1.21
CA ALA A 431 -2.44 12.22 1.06
C ALA A 431 -2.70 11.76 -0.38
N VAL A 432 -2.24 12.53 -1.36
CA VAL A 432 -2.28 12.16 -2.77
C VAL A 432 -1.49 10.88 -3.05
N ARG A 433 -0.28 10.75 -2.50
CA ARG A 433 0.54 9.54 -2.67
C ARG A 433 -0.15 8.31 -2.06
N VAL A 434 -0.71 8.47 -0.86
CA VAL A 434 -1.47 7.41 -0.17
C VAL A 434 -2.75 7.07 -0.93
N GLN A 435 -3.47 8.05 -1.48
CA GLN A 435 -4.64 7.81 -2.32
C GLN A 435 -4.30 6.96 -3.56
N ARG A 436 -3.17 7.24 -4.22
CA ARG A 436 -2.70 6.45 -5.37
C ARG A 436 -2.44 4.99 -4.99
N TRP A 437 -2.14 4.67 -3.73
CA TRP A 437 -1.98 3.29 -3.31
C TRP A 437 -3.28 2.49 -3.42
N GLY A 438 -4.44 3.14 -3.31
CA GLY A 438 -5.74 2.51 -3.52
C GLY A 438 -5.85 1.77 -4.86
N LEU A 439 -5.18 2.24 -5.91
CA LEU A 439 -5.17 1.61 -7.25
C LEU A 439 -4.70 0.14 -7.23
N TRP A 440 -3.68 -0.16 -6.44
CA TRP A 440 -3.05 -1.49 -6.40
C TRP A 440 -3.31 -2.24 -5.10
N MET A 441 -3.45 -1.52 -3.98
CA MET A 441 -3.66 -2.15 -2.68
C MET A 441 -5.05 -2.71 -2.51
N ALA A 442 -6.09 -2.06 -3.06
CA ALA A 442 -7.46 -2.52 -2.86
C ALA A 442 -7.69 -3.94 -3.42
N PRO A 443 -7.26 -4.31 -4.64
CA PRO A 443 -7.31 -5.70 -5.11
C PRO A 443 -6.57 -6.69 -4.20
N ILE A 444 -5.40 -6.30 -3.67
CA ILE A 444 -4.62 -7.15 -2.74
C ILE A 444 -5.36 -7.33 -1.41
N ILE A 445 -5.90 -6.25 -0.83
CA ILE A 445 -6.69 -6.31 0.40
C ILE A 445 -7.92 -7.16 0.17
N GLN A 446 -8.69 -6.93 -0.89
CA GLN A 446 -9.88 -7.72 -1.19
C GLN A 446 -9.56 -9.21 -1.37
N THR A 447 -8.40 -9.53 -1.94
CA THR A 447 -7.92 -10.91 -2.07
C THR A 447 -7.57 -11.51 -0.71
N PHE A 448 -6.69 -10.86 0.06
CA PHE A 448 -6.06 -11.48 1.23
C PHE A 448 -6.70 -11.15 2.56
N LEU A 449 -7.60 -10.18 2.67
CA LEU A 449 -8.21 -9.79 3.94
C LEU A 449 -9.01 -10.96 4.54
N LYS A 450 -8.71 -11.27 5.80
CA LYS A 450 -9.27 -12.40 6.55
C LYS A 450 -10.46 -11.97 7.40
N MET A 451 -11.60 -12.62 7.16
CA MET A 451 -12.78 -12.51 8.02
C MET A 451 -12.69 -13.59 9.10
N ALA A 452 -12.66 -13.19 10.36
CA ALA A 452 -12.58 -14.10 11.50
C ALA A 452 -13.98 -14.31 12.12
N PRO A 453 -14.49 -15.54 12.18
CA PRO A 453 -15.80 -15.81 12.80
C PRO A 453 -15.74 -15.80 14.34
N THR A 454 -14.55 -15.97 14.92
CA THR A 454 -14.35 -15.96 16.38
C THR A 454 -13.76 -14.63 16.82
N PRO A 455 -14.36 -13.93 17.80
CA PRO A 455 -13.83 -12.67 18.28
C PRO A 455 -12.54 -12.90 19.08
N ALA A 456 -11.55 -12.03 18.87
CA ALA A 456 -10.31 -11.96 19.61
C ALA A 456 -9.99 -10.48 19.89
N TRP A 457 -9.03 -10.19 20.76
CA TRP A 457 -8.66 -8.81 21.07
C TRP A 457 -8.09 -8.06 19.86
N TYR A 458 -7.34 -8.75 19.00
CA TYR A 458 -6.63 -8.15 17.86
C TYR A 458 -7.48 -8.02 16.59
N ASN A 459 -8.64 -8.68 16.51
CA ASN A 459 -9.49 -8.66 15.31
C ASN A 459 -10.65 -7.66 15.40
N GLN A 460 -10.54 -6.67 16.28
CA GLN A 460 -11.53 -5.61 16.47
C GLN A 460 -11.14 -4.35 15.70
N ASP A 461 -12.08 -3.69 15.03
CA ASP A 461 -11.79 -2.47 14.27
C ASP A 461 -11.51 -1.29 15.19
N GLY A 462 -10.58 -0.41 14.83
CA GLY A 462 -10.26 0.78 15.63
C GLY A 462 -9.20 0.57 16.70
N ALA A 463 -8.37 1.59 16.97
CA ALA A 463 -7.29 1.53 17.94
C ALA A 463 -7.83 1.59 19.37
N LEU A 464 -8.74 2.54 19.64
CA LEU A 464 -9.40 2.66 20.94
C LEU A 464 -10.26 1.44 21.23
N ARG A 465 -11.03 0.97 20.25
CA ARG A 465 -11.81 -0.27 20.38
C ARG A 465 -10.93 -1.50 20.54
N THR A 466 -9.80 -1.63 19.83
CA THR A 466 -8.81 -2.72 20.07
C THR A 466 -8.25 -2.65 21.49
N GLY A 467 -7.93 -1.45 21.99
CA GLY A 467 -7.47 -1.26 23.37
C GLY A 467 -8.52 -1.71 24.39
N LEU A 468 -9.77 -1.29 24.21
CA LEU A 468 -10.88 -1.73 25.06
C LEU A 468 -11.10 -3.24 24.97
N ALA A 469 -11.07 -3.81 23.76
CA ALA A 469 -11.20 -5.24 23.54
C ALA A 469 -10.08 -6.04 24.20
N THR A 470 -8.85 -5.52 24.22
CA THR A 470 -7.73 -6.13 24.94
C THR A 470 -8.03 -6.17 26.44
N VAL A 471 -8.49 -5.06 27.03
CA VAL A 471 -8.89 -5.02 28.44
C VAL A 471 -10.03 -6.00 28.72
N GLN A 472 -11.05 -6.04 27.86
CA GLN A 472 -12.19 -6.95 28.02
C GLN A 472 -11.79 -8.42 27.84
N SER A 473 -10.88 -8.75 26.94
CA SER A 473 -10.38 -10.13 26.77
C SER A 473 -9.57 -10.65 27.97
N LEU A 474 -9.01 -9.73 28.77
CA LEU A 474 -8.29 -10.06 30.00
C LEU A 474 -9.23 -10.13 31.21
N ARG A 475 -10.37 -9.44 31.15
CA ARG A 475 -11.33 -9.31 32.26
C ARG A 475 -12.47 -10.33 32.19
N LEU A 476 -12.95 -10.62 30.99
CA LEU A 476 -14.10 -11.48 30.74
C LEU A 476 -13.63 -12.90 30.44
N ASP A 477 -14.48 -13.88 30.74
CA ASP A 477 -14.32 -15.23 30.20
C ASP A 477 -14.66 -15.26 28.70
N GLU A 478 -14.39 -16.38 28.05
CA GLU A 478 -14.55 -16.51 26.59
C GLU A 478 -16.00 -16.28 26.13
N ALA A 479 -16.97 -16.78 26.90
CA ALA A 479 -18.40 -16.63 26.60
C ALA A 479 -18.87 -15.17 26.74
N ALA A 480 -18.53 -14.49 27.84
CA ALA A 480 -18.92 -13.09 28.01
C ALA A 480 -18.17 -12.16 27.05
N TYR A 481 -16.93 -12.48 26.68
CA TYR A 481 -16.20 -11.73 25.66
C TYR A 481 -16.84 -11.86 24.27
N ARG A 482 -17.30 -13.06 23.91
CA ARG A 482 -18.02 -13.30 22.66
C ARG A 482 -19.33 -12.53 22.61
N GLU A 483 -20.10 -12.57 23.70
CA GLU A 483 -21.35 -11.80 23.83
C GLU A 483 -21.11 -10.29 23.75
N TRP A 484 -20.11 -9.77 24.46
CA TRP A 484 -19.73 -8.34 24.38
C TRP A 484 -19.33 -7.93 22.95
N SER A 485 -18.60 -8.80 22.24
CA SER A 485 -18.19 -8.57 20.86
C SER A 485 -19.39 -8.58 19.91
N LEU A 486 -20.35 -9.49 20.12
CA LEU A 486 -21.59 -9.56 19.36
C LEU A 486 -22.46 -8.32 19.58
N GLN A 487 -22.63 -7.88 20.84
CA GLN A 487 -23.34 -6.63 21.17
C GLN A 487 -22.68 -5.40 20.57
N THR A 488 -21.34 -5.38 20.52
CA THR A 488 -20.59 -4.30 19.84
C THR A 488 -20.92 -4.27 18.34
N PHE A 489 -20.97 -5.44 17.69
CA PHE A 489 -21.31 -5.57 16.27
C PHE A 489 -22.78 -5.20 16.00
N LEU A 490 -23.70 -5.60 16.87
CA LEU A 490 -25.09 -5.16 16.84
C LEU A 490 -25.20 -3.63 16.95
N GLY A 491 -24.46 -3.02 17.88
CA GLY A 491 -24.41 -1.57 18.01
C GLY A 491 -23.86 -0.85 16.77
N LEU A 492 -22.88 -1.45 16.08
CA LEU A 492 -22.34 -0.94 14.81
C LEU A 492 -23.41 -0.88 13.70
N MET A 493 -24.31 -1.87 13.67
CA MET A 493 -25.42 -1.93 12.72
C MET A 493 -26.55 -0.97 13.12
N ALA A 494 -26.89 -0.90 14.41
CA ALA A 494 -28.01 -0.13 14.91
C ALA A 494 -27.72 1.38 15.03
N TYR A 495 -26.51 1.78 15.41
CA TYR A 495 -26.19 3.17 15.76
C TYR A 495 -25.23 3.83 14.76
N GLY A 496 -25.76 4.76 13.94
CA GLY A 496 -24.96 5.48 12.94
C GLY A 496 -23.76 6.24 13.52
N TRP A 497 -23.90 6.85 14.70
CA TRP A 497 -22.79 7.56 15.37
C TRP A 497 -21.64 6.61 15.71
N LEU A 498 -21.94 5.38 16.16
CA LEU A 498 -20.94 4.40 16.56
C LEU A 498 -20.15 3.90 15.35
N ARG A 499 -20.86 3.66 14.24
CA ARG A 499 -20.23 3.30 12.96
C ARG A 499 -19.26 4.38 12.46
N ILE A 500 -19.64 5.65 12.55
CA ILE A 500 -18.77 6.77 12.15
C ILE A 500 -17.53 6.84 13.05
N LEU A 501 -17.69 6.76 14.37
CA LEU A 501 -16.55 6.83 15.30
C LEU A 501 -15.58 5.66 15.14
N ILE A 502 -16.09 4.42 15.04
CA ILE A 502 -15.25 3.24 14.81
C ILE A 502 -14.53 3.34 13.46
N TRP A 503 -15.14 3.94 12.44
CA TRP A 503 -14.45 4.15 11.16
C TRP A 503 -13.27 5.12 11.29
N PHE A 504 -13.44 6.28 11.95
CA PHE A 504 -12.33 7.22 12.20
C PHE A 504 -11.25 6.59 13.09
N ASP A 505 -11.65 5.80 14.08
CA ASP A 505 -10.74 5.02 14.92
C ASP A 505 -9.98 3.97 14.10
N HIS A 506 -10.65 3.27 13.18
CA HIS A 506 -10.02 2.24 12.35
C HIS A 506 -9.07 2.85 11.32
N MET A 507 -9.57 3.75 10.47
CA MET A 507 -8.77 4.33 9.38
C MET A 507 -7.77 5.37 9.88
N GLY A 508 -8.18 6.26 10.78
CA GLY A 508 -7.38 7.40 11.23
C GLY A 508 -6.45 7.12 12.41
N LEU A 509 -6.79 6.14 13.27
CA LEU A 509 -5.93 5.72 14.38
C LEU A 509 -5.28 4.38 14.09
N ARG A 510 -6.01 3.26 14.04
CA ARG A 510 -5.40 1.92 13.97
C ARG A 510 -4.55 1.72 12.73
N VAL A 511 -5.18 1.75 11.56
CA VAL A 511 -4.54 1.45 10.29
C VAL A 511 -3.47 2.49 9.98
N ALA A 512 -3.83 3.78 10.03
CA ALA A 512 -2.86 4.86 9.81
C ALA A 512 -1.65 4.74 10.74
N THR A 513 -1.86 4.47 12.04
CA THR A 513 -0.74 4.34 12.98
C THR A 513 0.12 3.13 12.65
N LEU A 514 -0.45 1.96 12.38
CA LEU A 514 0.34 0.77 12.06
C LEU A 514 1.18 0.97 10.78
N VAL A 515 0.58 1.55 9.75
CA VAL A 515 1.27 1.86 8.49
C VAL A 515 2.34 2.94 8.71
N ASN A 516 2.05 4.01 9.42
CA ASN A 516 3.00 5.10 9.66
C ASN A 516 4.14 4.71 10.61
N LEU A 517 3.87 3.85 11.61
CA LEU A 517 4.90 3.24 12.45
C LEU A 517 5.84 2.39 11.61
N SER A 518 5.37 1.71 10.57
CA SER A 518 6.26 0.97 9.67
C SER A 518 7.29 1.86 8.97
N PHE A 519 7.01 3.15 8.75
CA PHE A 519 8.01 4.08 8.22
C PHE A 519 8.94 4.56 9.35
N ILE A 520 8.35 5.14 10.40
CA ILE A 520 9.10 5.82 11.47
C ILE A 520 9.97 4.85 12.30
N VAL A 521 9.44 3.67 12.61
CA VAL A 521 10.11 2.67 13.46
C VAL A 521 11.15 1.90 12.66
N VAL A 522 10.85 1.52 11.42
CA VAL A 522 11.78 0.74 10.60
C VAL A 522 13.04 1.55 10.30
N ASP A 523 12.92 2.85 9.98
CA ASP A 523 14.10 3.70 9.73
C ASP A 523 15.02 3.82 10.96
N ARG A 524 14.42 3.94 12.16
CA ARG A 524 15.18 3.94 13.42
C ARG A 524 15.80 2.58 13.74
N LEU A 525 15.03 1.52 13.54
CA LEU A 525 15.46 0.15 13.77
C LEU A 525 16.65 -0.16 12.84
N GLU A 526 16.57 0.23 11.58
CA GLU A 526 17.63 0.07 10.59
C GLU A 526 18.91 0.81 10.98
N THR A 527 18.81 2.03 11.49
CA THR A 527 19.97 2.78 12.01
C THR A 527 20.65 2.04 13.17
N ARG A 528 19.89 1.44 14.07
CA ARG A 528 20.45 0.66 15.18
C ARG A 528 21.02 -0.68 14.72
N LEU A 529 20.34 -1.35 13.80
CA LEU A 529 20.76 -2.65 13.26
C LEU A 529 22.03 -2.53 12.43
N SER A 530 22.14 -1.50 11.58
CA SER A 530 23.36 -1.23 10.79
C SER A 530 24.57 -1.06 11.70
N ARG A 531 24.45 -0.27 12.78
CA ARG A 531 25.50 -0.14 13.82
C ARG A 531 25.82 -1.47 14.50
N TRP A 532 24.80 -2.23 14.91
CA TRP A 532 24.99 -3.54 15.56
C TRP A 532 25.69 -4.58 14.64
N LEU A 533 25.44 -4.49 13.33
CA LEU A 533 26.09 -5.26 12.27
C LEU A 533 27.49 -4.73 11.91
N GLY A 534 27.94 -3.62 12.51
CA GLY A 534 29.30 -3.08 12.36
C GLY A 534 29.48 -2.08 11.22
N HIS A 535 28.42 -1.37 10.82
CA HIS A 535 28.49 -0.29 9.83
C HIS A 535 28.75 1.03 10.56
N ALA A 536 29.66 1.86 10.05
CA ALA A 536 30.02 3.15 10.66
C ALA A 536 28.90 4.19 10.46
N ALA A 537 28.18 4.10 9.34
CA ALA A 537 27.03 4.95 9.03
C ALA A 537 25.71 4.16 9.01
N PRO A 538 24.57 4.84 9.20
CA PRO A 538 23.25 4.26 8.91
C PRO A 538 23.20 3.78 7.47
N THR A 539 22.97 2.49 7.28
CA THR A 539 22.96 1.84 5.96
C THR A 539 21.73 0.94 5.84
N PRO A 540 21.17 0.80 4.61
CA PRO A 540 20.06 -0.10 4.41
C PRO A 540 20.47 -1.55 4.66
N VAL A 541 19.95 -2.17 5.73
CA VAL A 541 20.24 -3.57 6.09
C VAL A 541 19.00 -4.44 6.10
N ILE A 542 17.81 -3.84 6.23
CA ILE A 542 16.55 -4.58 6.15
C ILE A 542 16.24 -4.82 4.67
N PRO A 543 16.00 -6.09 4.25
CA PRO A 543 15.64 -6.39 2.87
C PRO A 543 14.43 -5.57 2.42
N GLU A 544 14.52 -4.99 1.22
CA GLU A 544 13.51 -4.08 0.71
C GLU A 544 12.11 -4.71 0.70
N GLY A 545 12.00 -5.98 0.30
CA GLY A 545 10.73 -6.70 0.33
C GLY A 545 10.10 -6.78 1.73
N ILE A 546 10.91 -6.91 2.79
CA ILE A 546 10.40 -6.94 4.18
C ILE A 546 10.00 -5.54 4.63
N ARG A 547 10.79 -4.51 4.29
CA ARG A 547 10.42 -3.11 4.56
C ARG A 547 9.05 -2.80 3.96
N ARG A 548 8.84 -3.17 2.70
CA ARG A 548 7.59 -2.92 1.98
C ARG A 548 6.43 -3.76 2.49
N PHE A 549 6.66 -5.05 2.74
CA PHE A 549 5.67 -5.93 3.38
C PHE A 549 5.18 -5.33 4.71
N GLY A 550 6.10 -4.86 5.56
CA GLY A 550 5.75 -4.21 6.83
C GLY A 550 4.86 -2.98 6.69
N THR A 551 4.89 -2.30 5.53
CA THR A 551 4.04 -1.12 5.26
C THR A 551 2.59 -1.47 4.98
N TRP A 552 2.31 -2.58 4.30
CA TRP A 552 0.93 -2.92 3.92
C TRP A 552 0.35 -4.15 4.63
N ALA A 553 1.17 -5.03 5.19
CA ALA A 553 0.71 -6.19 5.95
C ALA A 553 -0.28 -5.84 7.08
N PRO A 554 -0.15 -4.70 7.81
CA PRO A 554 -1.14 -4.33 8.83
C PRO A 554 -2.57 -4.14 8.30
N LEU A 555 -2.74 -3.86 7.00
CA LEU A 555 -4.06 -3.74 6.36
C LEU A 555 -4.74 -5.09 6.16
N LEU A 556 -3.99 -6.19 6.31
CA LEU A 556 -4.53 -7.54 6.26
C LEU A 556 -4.88 -8.08 7.64
N LEU A 557 -4.77 -7.27 8.71
CA LEU A 557 -5.15 -7.75 10.04
C LEU A 557 -6.58 -8.29 10.02
N PRO A 558 -6.83 -9.50 10.57
CA PRO A 558 -8.16 -10.09 10.55
C PRO A 558 -9.17 -9.17 11.23
N PHE A 559 -10.42 -9.26 10.78
CA PHE A 559 -11.52 -8.52 11.40
C PHE A 559 -12.67 -9.46 11.73
N TYR A 560 -13.29 -9.23 12.89
CA TYR A 560 -14.41 -10.03 13.39
C TYR A 560 -15.69 -9.71 12.62
N ILE A 561 -16.32 -10.74 12.07
CA ILE A 561 -17.69 -10.67 11.56
C ILE A 561 -18.46 -11.89 12.10
N PRO A 562 -19.61 -11.71 12.77
CA PRO A 562 -20.45 -12.84 13.16
C PRO A 562 -20.96 -13.62 11.93
N ARG A 563 -21.21 -14.93 12.10
CA ARG A 563 -21.61 -15.84 11.01
C ARG A 563 -22.77 -16.73 11.44
N GLY A 564 -23.50 -17.25 10.45
CA GLY A 564 -24.66 -18.13 10.69
C GLY A 564 -25.71 -17.45 11.56
N GLY A 565 -26.25 -18.16 12.54
CA GLY A 565 -27.32 -17.64 13.41
C GLY A 565 -26.96 -16.35 14.17
N GLU A 566 -25.69 -16.10 14.46
CA GLU A 566 -25.26 -14.82 15.06
C GLU A 566 -25.43 -13.63 14.09
N TRP A 567 -25.20 -13.85 12.80
CA TRP A 567 -25.44 -12.83 11.78
C TRP A 567 -26.93 -12.53 11.65
N ASP A 568 -27.76 -13.58 11.58
CA ASP A 568 -29.21 -13.43 11.47
C ASP A 568 -29.80 -12.70 12.68
N PHE A 569 -29.34 -13.06 13.89
CA PHE A 569 -29.69 -12.37 15.12
C PHE A 569 -29.32 -10.88 15.07
N VAL A 570 -28.06 -10.55 14.77
CA VAL A 570 -27.61 -9.15 14.70
C VAL A 570 -28.41 -8.37 13.66
N TRP A 571 -28.64 -8.95 12.48
CA TRP A 571 -29.36 -8.28 11.41
C TRP A 571 -30.77 -7.91 11.85
N GLN A 572 -31.56 -8.89 12.30
CA GLN A 572 -32.95 -8.69 12.72
C GLN A 572 -33.06 -7.74 13.91
N GLU A 573 -32.21 -7.92 14.92
CA GLU A 573 -32.22 -7.10 16.11
C GLU A 573 -31.78 -5.66 15.82
N SER A 574 -30.85 -5.46 14.87
CA SER A 574 -30.45 -4.11 14.45
C SER A 574 -31.60 -3.36 13.77
N GLU A 575 -32.40 -4.03 12.93
CA GLU A 575 -33.58 -3.44 12.31
C GLU A 575 -34.62 -3.05 13.37
N ARG A 576 -34.83 -3.92 14.36
CA ARG A 576 -35.72 -3.65 15.50
C ARG A 576 -35.28 -2.44 16.30
N LEU A 577 -33.99 -2.34 16.63
CA LEU A 577 -33.42 -1.22 17.38
C LEU A 577 -33.46 0.09 16.60
N VAL A 578 -33.26 0.04 15.27
CA VAL A 578 -33.36 1.22 14.40
C VAL A 578 -34.81 1.71 14.28
N ALA A 579 -35.79 0.80 14.27
CA ALA A 579 -37.20 1.14 14.25
C ALA A 579 -37.67 1.81 15.55
N LEU A 580 -36.98 1.54 16.67
CA LEU A 580 -37.26 2.11 17.97
C LEU A 580 -36.41 3.37 18.19
N SER A 581 -36.99 4.54 17.92
CA SER A 581 -36.28 5.85 18.03
C SER A 581 -35.65 6.12 19.40
N ASP A 582 -36.22 5.55 20.47
CA ASP A 582 -35.75 5.70 21.87
C ASP A 582 -35.18 4.40 22.46
N ALA A 583 -34.69 3.47 21.63
CA ALA A 583 -34.08 2.25 22.13
C ALA A 583 -32.93 2.55 23.10
N ALA A 584 -32.97 1.95 24.29
CA ALA A 584 -31.90 2.04 25.26
C ALA A 584 -30.57 1.59 24.64
N LEU A 585 -29.48 2.25 25.04
CA LEU A 585 -28.15 1.89 24.54
C LEU A 585 -27.74 0.51 25.02
N LEU A 586 -27.30 -0.30 24.07
CA LEU A 586 -26.63 -1.55 24.38
C LEU A 586 -25.44 -1.29 25.33
N PRO A 587 -25.22 -2.13 26.36
CA PRO A 587 -24.14 -1.94 27.32
C PRO A 587 -22.76 -1.75 26.66
N ALA A 588 -22.45 -2.56 25.64
CA ALA A 588 -21.20 -2.44 24.89
C ALA A 588 -21.08 -1.09 24.13
N ALA A 589 -22.18 -0.60 23.55
CA ALA A 589 -22.21 0.70 22.88
C ALA A 589 -22.08 1.87 23.88
N GLY A 590 -22.68 1.74 25.08
CA GLY A 590 -22.51 2.71 26.16
C GLY A 590 -21.06 2.82 26.65
N LEU A 591 -20.39 1.68 26.82
CA LEU A 591 -18.97 1.64 27.18
C LEU A 591 -18.09 2.32 26.11
N LEU A 592 -18.32 1.99 24.83
CA LEU A 592 -17.58 2.63 23.72
C LEU A 592 -17.85 4.13 23.63
N ARG A 593 -19.08 4.59 23.88
CA ARG A 593 -19.40 6.02 23.98
C ARG A 593 -18.54 6.69 25.05
N GLY A 594 -18.41 6.06 26.23
CA GLY A 594 -17.56 6.56 27.31
C GLY A 594 -16.09 6.65 26.91
N VAL A 595 -15.56 5.60 26.27
CA VAL A 595 -14.16 5.58 25.79
C VAL A 595 -13.91 6.66 24.74
N TYR A 596 -14.77 6.77 23.72
CA TYR A 596 -14.62 7.80 22.69
C TYR A 596 -14.81 9.21 23.26
N GLY A 597 -15.74 9.41 24.19
CA GLY A 597 -15.93 10.68 24.89
C GLY A 597 -14.69 11.08 25.70
N GLY A 598 -14.12 10.16 26.47
CA GLY A 598 -12.88 10.38 27.22
C GLY A 598 -11.69 10.68 26.30
N ALA A 599 -11.56 9.96 25.19
CA ALA A 599 -10.52 10.22 24.19
C ALA A 599 -10.67 11.60 23.53
N ALA A 600 -11.89 12.04 23.23
CA ALA A 600 -12.15 13.37 22.69
C ALA A 600 -11.76 14.49 23.67
N ILE A 601 -12.07 14.33 24.95
CA ILE A 601 -11.68 15.28 26.01
C ILE A 601 -10.14 15.33 26.12
N ALA A 602 -9.48 14.17 26.13
CA ALA A 602 -8.02 14.09 26.19
C ALA A 602 -7.35 14.73 24.95
N ALA A 603 -7.90 14.49 23.76
CA ALA A 603 -7.43 15.11 22.53
C ALA A 603 -7.57 16.64 22.56
N LEU A 604 -8.71 17.15 23.04
CA LEU A 604 -8.94 18.59 23.19
C LEU A 604 -7.97 19.22 24.19
N ALA A 605 -7.79 18.60 25.36
CA ALA A 605 -6.82 19.04 26.36
C ALA A 605 -5.38 19.03 25.81
N GLY A 606 -5.01 17.98 25.07
CA GLY A 606 -3.73 17.87 24.39
C GLY A 606 -3.52 18.96 23.34
N LEU A 607 -4.54 19.28 22.53
CA LEU A 607 -4.49 20.38 21.57
C LEU A 607 -4.28 21.72 22.27
N VAL A 608 -5.04 22.02 23.33
CA VAL A 608 -4.87 23.24 24.14
C VAL A 608 -3.45 23.34 24.70
N TRP A 609 -2.92 22.24 25.26
CA TRP A 609 -1.55 22.19 25.77
C TRP A 609 -0.50 22.41 24.68
N ILE A 610 -0.67 21.80 23.51
CA ILE A 610 0.20 21.99 22.34
C ILE A 610 0.17 23.47 21.93
N PHE A 611 -1.01 24.07 21.74
CA PHE A 611 -1.14 25.49 21.36
C PHE A 611 -0.45 26.42 22.37
N TRP A 612 -0.59 26.14 23.67
CA TRP A 612 0.09 26.88 24.73
C TRP A 612 1.62 26.75 24.64
N ARG A 613 2.15 25.52 24.51
CA ARG A 613 3.60 25.26 24.34
C ARG A 613 4.18 25.88 23.07
N LEU A 614 3.42 25.83 21.98
CA LEU A 614 3.80 26.37 20.68
C LEU A 614 3.97 27.89 20.73
N HIS A 615 3.19 28.58 21.57
CA HIS A 615 3.27 30.03 21.76
C HIS A 615 4.50 30.46 22.59
N GLN A 616 5.10 29.56 23.38
CA GLN A 616 6.16 29.90 24.33
C GLN A 616 7.60 29.70 23.82
N THR A 617 7.82 29.03 22.70
CA THR A 617 9.19 28.67 22.25
C THR A 617 9.56 29.39 20.95
N ARG A 618 10.58 30.27 21.02
CA ARG A 618 11.22 30.90 19.85
C ARG A 618 12.41 30.07 19.37
N GLU A 619 12.45 29.92 18.04
CA GLU A 619 13.51 29.43 17.16
C GLU A 619 14.01 27.98 17.33
N ILE A 620 14.19 27.32 16.19
CA ILE A 620 14.82 26.00 16.06
C ILE A 620 15.91 26.14 15.00
N HIS A 621 17.12 25.74 15.36
CA HIS A 621 18.26 25.66 14.46
C HIS A 621 18.03 24.53 13.44
N ALA A 622 18.18 24.86 12.15
CA ALA A 622 18.26 23.87 11.10
C ALA A 622 19.49 22.96 11.34
N ARG A 623 19.28 21.64 11.30
CA ARG A 623 20.37 20.66 11.28
C ARG A 623 21.28 20.97 10.08
N ARG A 624 22.52 21.36 10.33
CA ARG A 624 23.54 21.49 9.27
C ARG A 624 23.94 20.09 8.83
N LEU A 625 23.74 19.82 7.54
CA LEU A 625 24.21 18.62 6.86
C LEU A 625 25.33 19.06 5.93
N VAL A 626 26.50 18.44 6.03
CA VAL A 626 27.62 18.70 5.10
C VAL A 626 27.58 17.60 4.05
N GLU A 627 27.40 17.99 2.80
CA GLU A 627 27.35 17.08 1.65
C GLU A 627 28.50 17.44 0.68
N MET A 628 29.25 16.42 0.26
CA MET A 628 30.24 16.51 -0.80
C MET A 628 29.94 15.46 -1.85
N ASN A 629 29.70 15.91 -3.09
CA ASN A 629 29.35 15.03 -4.20
C ASN A 629 30.17 15.39 -5.44
N SER A 630 30.89 14.42 -6.01
CA SER A 630 31.69 14.58 -7.23
C SER A 630 31.05 13.92 -8.46
N GLY A 631 29.79 13.47 -8.36
CA GLY A 631 29.08 12.70 -9.38
C GLY A 631 29.51 11.23 -9.48
N ARG A 632 30.71 10.88 -9.00
CA ARG A 632 31.18 9.50 -8.83
C ARG A 632 31.35 9.10 -7.37
N PHE A 633 31.65 10.04 -6.49
CA PHE A 633 31.82 9.80 -5.05
C PHE A 633 30.86 10.70 -4.26
N HIS A 634 30.25 10.14 -3.22
CA HIS A 634 29.26 10.79 -2.38
C HIS A 634 29.66 10.66 -0.92
N LEU A 635 29.76 11.80 -0.22
CA LEU A 635 30.06 11.89 1.21
C LEU A 635 28.98 12.75 1.89
N GLU A 636 28.34 12.20 2.90
CA GLU A 636 27.38 12.92 3.75
C GLU A 636 27.85 12.86 5.19
N MET A 637 27.76 13.99 5.91
CA MET A 637 27.99 14.04 7.34
C MET A 637 26.92 14.85 8.06
N ASP A 638 26.39 14.29 9.14
CA ASP A 638 25.45 14.99 10.01
C ASP A 638 26.16 15.78 11.12
N ALA A 639 25.39 16.64 11.80
CA ALA A 639 25.87 17.42 12.93
C ALA A 639 26.27 16.58 14.16
N ASP A 640 25.90 15.29 14.17
CA ASP A 640 26.24 14.33 15.23
C ASP A 640 27.55 13.57 14.91
N GLY A 641 28.26 13.95 13.84
CA GLY A 641 29.55 13.37 13.44
C GLY A 641 29.45 12.05 12.68
N ASN A 642 28.25 11.60 12.29
CA ASN A 642 28.10 10.38 11.51
C ASN A 642 28.40 10.67 10.03
N SER A 643 29.36 9.95 9.43
CA SER A 643 29.75 10.12 8.04
C SER A 643 29.50 8.88 7.18
N ARG A 644 28.89 9.07 6.02
CA ARG A 644 28.64 8.04 5.01
C ARG A 644 29.44 8.32 3.76
N SER A 645 30.17 7.34 3.25
CA SER A 645 30.92 7.44 1.98
C SER A 645 30.50 6.34 1.01
N ALA A 646 30.20 6.71 -0.23
CA ALA A 646 29.78 5.79 -1.29
C ALA A 646 30.34 6.19 -2.66
N VAL A 647 30.62 5.21 -3.51
CA VAL A 647 30.94 5.43 -4.94
C VAL A 647 29.76 5.03 -5.80
N HIS A 648 29.34 5.90 -6.71
CA HIS A 648 28.45 5.57 -7.81
C HIS A 648 29.17 4.68 -8.81
N MET A 649 28.69 3.45 -8.95
CA MET A 649 29.10 2.53 -10.01
C MET A 649 28.24 2.75 -11.26
N ALA A 650 28.73 2.28 -12.41
CA ALA A 650 27.93 2.23 -13.63
C ALA A 650 26.60 1.52 -13.35
N GLN A 651 25.50 1.99 -13.96
CA GLN A 651 24.15 1.42 -13.85
C GLN A 651 23.39 1.73 -12.54
N GLY A 652 23.83 2.74 -11.78
CA GLY A 652 23.05 3.30 -10.65
C GLY A 652 23.19 2.55 -9.33
N ALA A 653 24.06 1.55 -9.26
CA ALA A 653 24.44 0.92 -7.99
C ALA A 653 25.44 1.81 -7.23
N MET A 654 25.27 1.98 -5.92
CA MET A 654 26.27 2.60 -5.05
C MET A 654 27.06 1.51 -4.29
N LEU A 655 28.39 1.60 -4.29
CA LEU A 655 29.24 0.80 -3.42
C LEU A 655 29.51 1.60 -2.14
N ASP A 656 29.05 1.09 -0.99
CA ASP A 656 29.19 1.76 0.31
C ASP A 656 30.50 1.38 1.00
N PHE A 657 31.34 2.37 1.31
CA PHE A 657 32.64 2.19 1.97
C PHE A 657 32.59 2.39 3.49
N SER A 658 31.43 2.76 4.04
CA SER A 658 31.25 2.93 5.50
C SER A 658 31.10 1.60 6.26
N ARG A 659 31.08 0.45 5.55
CA ARG A 659 30.98 -0.89 6.13
C ARG A 659 32.37 -1.51 6.35
N ARG A 660 32.56 -2.22 7.47
CA ARG A 660 33.72 -3.12 7.69
C ARG A 660 33.68 -4.28 6.69
N ALA A 661 34.76 -4.51 5.93
CA ALA A 661 34.80 -5.52 4.87
C ALA A 661 34.26 -6.89 5.31
N ALA A 662 33.37 -7.49 4.49
CA ALA A 662 32.78 -8.80 4.75
C ALA A 662 33.77 -9.97 4.52
N ASP A 663 34.91 -9.70 3.89
CA ASP A 663 36.04 -10.61 3.76
C ASP A 663 37.31 -9.87 4.21
N CYS A 664 38.12 -10.48 5.07
CA CYS A 664 39.39 -9.93 5.52
C CYS A 664 40.40 -9.72 4.37
N ALA A 665 40.15 -10.29 3.19
CA ALA A 665 40.96 -10.09 1.98
C ALA A 665 40.54 -8.88 1.11
N LEU A 666 39.39 -8.26 1.37
CA LEU A 666 38.90 -7.10 0.61
C LEU A 666 39.33 -5.80 1.33
N PRO A 667 40.17 -4.94 0.72
CA PRO A 667 40.55 -3.67 1.32
C PRO A 667 39.37 -2.67 1.22
N HIS A 668 38.51 -2.65 2.23
CA HIS A 668 37.42 -1.66 2.35
C HIS A 668 37.23 -1.21 3.81
N GLY A 669 37.25 0.11 4.01
CA GLY A 669 37.04 0.83 5.25
C GLY A 669 36.85 2.33 4.97
N GLN A 670 36.45 3.11 5.98
CA GLN A 670 36.29 4.57 5.85
C GLN A 670 37.58 5.17 5.27
N THR A 671 37.47 5.77 4.08
CA THR A 671 38.62 6.33 3.36
C THR A 671 38.98 7.73 3.85
N PHE A 672 38.07 8.38 4.58
CA PHE A 672 38.20 9.77 5.02
C PHE A 672 38.00 9.89 6.54
N TYR A 673 38.92 10.62 7.17
CA TYR A 673 38.88 11.00 8.57
C TYR A 673 38.95 12.52 8.64
N LEU A 674 38.11 13.13 9.48
CA LEU A 674 38.22 14.55 9.78
C LEU A 674 39.21 14.74 10.92
N GLN A 675 40.10 15.71 10.73
CA GLN A 675 40.97 16.22 11.77
C GLN A 675 40.47 17.61 12.11
N ASP A 676 40.13 17.85 13.38
CA ASP A 676 39.88 19.22 13.84
C ASP A 676 41.20 19.99 13.66
N LEU A 677 41.15 21.01 12.79
CA LEU A 677 42.23 21.98 12.71
C LEU A 677 42.02 22.94 13.88
N GLU A 678 42.71 22.69 15.00
CA GLU A 678 42.90 23.75 15.98
C GLU A 678 43.49 24.97 15.26
N PRO A 679 42.99 26.20 15.50
CA PRO A 679 43.36 27.37 14.70
C PRO A 679 44.85 27.72 14.68
N ASP A 680 45.69 27.12 15.55
CA ASP A 680 47.09 27.54 15.76
C ASP A 680 48.15 26.42 15.69
N ALA A 681 47.85 25.21 15.21
CA ALA A 681 48.89 24.21 14.97
C ALA A 681 49.44 24.32 13.54
N ALA A 682 50.46 25.16 13.38
CA ALA A 682 51.26 25.27 12.16
C ALA A 682 51.64 23.90 11.59
N CYS A 683 51.56 23.79 10.26
CA CYS A 683 52.01 22.67 9.43
C CYS A 683 53.18 21.88 10.05
N SER A 684 52.86 20.76 10.69
CA SER A 684 53.77 19.63 10.79
C SER A 684 53.12 18.45 10.09
N SER A 685 53.89 17.85 9.19
CA SER A 685 53.63 16.71 8.31
C SER A 685 52.58 15.69 8.77
N PRO A 686 51.84 15.06 7.82
CA PRO A 686 50.89 13.99 8.15
C PRO A 686 51.60 12.85 8.88
N PRO A 687 50.94 12.16 9.84
CA PRO A 687 51.48 10.93 10.40
C PRO A 687 51.45 9.84 9.32
N VAL A 688 52.56 9.69 8.62
CA VAL A 688 52.87 8.54 7.77
C VAL A 688 53.15 7.36 8.71
N ASP A 689 52.13 6.78 9.32
CA ASP A 689 52.30 5.50 10.05
C ASP A 689 51.05 4.60 10.13
N LEU A 690 49.95 4.94 9.46
CA LEU A 690 48.75 4.09 9.42
C LEU A 690 48.69 3.10 8.23
N LEU A 691 49.76 2.98 7.43
CA LEU A 691 49.83 2.05 6.30
C LEU A 691 50.83 0.90 6.48
N ARG A 692 51.27 0.62 7.72
CA ARG A 692 52.11 -0.55 8.03
C ARG A 692 51.56 -1.40 9.18
N ALA A 693 50.31 -1.83 9.07
CA ALA A 693 49.81 -3.08 9.68
C ALA A 693 48.35 -3.27 9.27
N GLY A 694 48.08 -4.22 8.37
CA GLY A 694 46.75 -4.59 7.91
C GLY A 694 46.80 -5.53 6.72
#